data_AF-A0A947HJ39-F1
#
_entry.id   AF-A0A947HJ39-F1
#
_cell.length_a   1.000
_cell.length_b   1.000
_cell.length_c   1.000
_cell.angle_alpha   90.00
_cell.angle_beta   90.00
_cell.angle_gamma   90.00
#
_symmetry.space_group_name_H-M   'P 1'
#
loop_
_entity.id
_entity.type
_entity.pdbx_description
1 polymer ?
#
loop_
_entity_poly.entity_id
_entity_poly.type
_entity_poly.pdbx_seq_one_letter_code
_entity_poly.pdbx_strand_id
1 'polypeptide(L)'
;MRQVRLLPLYLALLACLVASASLVSRAAAAAEGPPEHVQLTIDRYEALLARLRAPDGAASFGRGSVRITAPQEGASSLVSVSVSARLVASPSTSAGAVVAVLPGDVVLKAARLDGSDLTLVRRDGAYAVVLPDGSRGGGLSLEYDVPMLTASGAYSVVVPLPPMPGSDVTVDGREGARLWPAGVVSGGGSSLSASVPATAAVAVEWSGAGAGTIHRASHRLEVSADVLRATLVSNVDVVTREANTWVRIAPADYALVDVLEGNDVLVTRVQGEHHEVEIPTKGRHAIEIRIATAVDRSEGQPKVTIPLGNVPISELAVVVPGKRAIELNPVMPLVTTVSGATDAEVTTASANLPPLESVSVTWAESLAAPEEIVRVSAESFQILRLSEGVLRSQVHVRYQILRGKVKELALQVPDDAVLYKVTGDGIEDWRTFAPEGDAPRQVRVTLGQEQEGAYNLVLELEAVVSQKEGSPLPIPLVRPLSAFRETGVIALLDGDKVGFSPAEQTTYTTVGQDALPSDIRQGLDRSVTQAFKHIGEPGKMKATVTAVKTREVLYDARTQALYSVKEGAVVASATIQVEVKSGKSERLVLSFPEEVTILGVIAPSLAKKGDLPAGEAGIPKGRKGYELRFAQALEGTIEVHLEFELVPKTKAASLKLPDVRVLGAEVEEGAIGITAETGIEVTPATATDLRRVDIGELPSAVRKRVVGGVDILLGYTYSRAPWGLEL
;
A
#
# COMPACT_ATOMS: atom_id res chain seq x y z
N MET A 1 -10.82 -88.03 -22.77
CA MET A 1 -12.30 -88.08 -22.96
C MET A 1 -12.90 -86.86 -22.27
N ARG A 2 -13.74 -86.09 -23.00
CA ARG A 2 -14.75 -85.08 -22.61
C ARG A 2 -14.44 -84.14 -21.41
N GLN A 3 -14.23 -82.84 -21.64
CA GLN A 3 -15.24 -81.76 -21.77
C GLN A 3 -16.14 -81.55 -20.55
N VAL A 4 -16.22 -80.30 -20.06
CA VAL A 4 -17.41 -79.48 -19.68
C VAL A 4 -16.91 -78.25 -18.87
N ARG A 5 -16.95 -77.03 -19.45
CA ARG A 5 -17.83 -75.85 -19.15
C ARG A 5 -17.52 -75.13 -17.82
N LEU A 6 -17.60 -73.80 -17.62
CA LEU A 6 -18.02 -72.61 -18.39
C LEU A 6 -17.55 -71.37 -17.56
N LEU A 7 -17.25 -70.27 -18.27
CA LEU A 7 -17.11 -68.82 -17.94
C LEU A 7 -17.91 -68.26 -16.72
N PRO A 8 -17.73 -66.99 -16.24
CA PRO A 8 -16.91 -65.86 -16.75
C PRO A 8 -16.26 -64.87 -15.72
N LEU A 9 -15.55 -63.87 -16.29
CA LEU A 9 -15.39 -62.45 -15.87
C LEU A 9 -14.09 -62.00 -15.15
N TYR A 10 -13.49 -60.95 -15.76
CA TYR A 10 -12.48 -59.99 -15.28
C TYR A 10 -10.97 -60.34 -15.29
N LEU A 11 -10.21 -59.38 -15.83
CA LEU A 11 -8.75 -59.14 -15.79
C LEU A 11 -7.82 -60.03 -16.65
N ALA A 12 -7.53 -59.52 -17.86
CA ALA A 12 -6.20 -59.02 -18.27
C ALA A 12 -6.24 -58.77 -19.80
N LEU A 13 -6.36 -57.52 -20.26
CA LEU A 13 -5.25 -56.60 -20.58
C LEU A 13 -4.48 -56.98 -21.87
N LEU A 14 -4.44 -55.99 -22.78
CA LEU A 14 -3.46 -55.75 -23.85
C LEU A 14 -3.59 -56.55 -25.16
N ALA A 15 -4.25 -55.95 -26.16
CA ALA A 15 -3.60 -55.45 -27.39
C ALA A 15 -4.63 -55.09 -28.49
N CYS A 16 -4.43 -53.92 -29.10
CA CYS A 16 -4.87 -53.55 -30.45
C CYS A 16 -6.36 -53.19 -30.68
N LEU A 17 -6.69 -51.94 -30.34
CA LEU A 17 -7.71 -51.07 -30.95
C LEU A 17 -6.90 -49.82 -31.43
N VAL A 18 -7.05 -49.20 -32.60
CA VAL A 18 -8.16 -49.08 -33.55
C VAL A 18 -7.54 -48.79 -34.94
N ALA A 19 -7.98 -49.52 -35.96
CA ALA A 19 -7.81 -49.14 -37.37
C ALA A 19 -9.12 -48.53 -37.90
N SER A 20 -9.00 -47.78 -39.00
CA SER A 20 -10.03 -47.21 -39.87
C SER A 20 -10.61 -45.82 -39.51
N ALA A 21 -10.17 -44.80 -40.27
CA ALA A 21 -11.02 -44.14 -41.27
C ALA A 21 -10.20 -43.08 -42.05
N SER A 22 -9.92 -43.36 -43.31
CA SER A 22 -9.41 -42.43 -44.33
C SER A 22 -10.58 -41.93 -45.18
N LEU A 23 -10.64 -40.62 -45.48
CA LEU A 23 -10.77 -40.06 -46.85
C LEU A 23 -11.12 -38.55 -46.86
N VAL A 24 -10.69 -37.90 -47.95
CA VAL A 24 -10.93 -36.53 -48.43
C VAL A 24 -9.91 -35.47 -47.98
N SER A 25 -8.79 -35.41 -48.71
CA SER A 25 -7.97 -34.20 -48.84
C SER A 25 -8.52 -33.37 -50.02
N ARG A 26 -9.10 -32.22 -49.70
CA ARG A 26 -9.47 -31.19 -50.67
C ARG A 26 -8.48 -30.04 -50.47
N ALA A 27 -7.85 -29.61 -51.56
CA ALA A 27 -6.90 -28.53 -51.60
C ALA A 27 -7.44 -27.27 -50.89
N ALA A 28 -6.84 -26.95 -49.75
CA ALA A 28 -6.80 -25.60 -49.20
C ALA A 28 -5.35 -25.17 -49.31
N ALA A 29 -5.09 -24.05 -50.00
CA ALA A 29 -3.79 -23.41 -49.97
C ALA A 29 -3.39 -23.24 -48.51
N ALA A 30 -2.34 -23.93 -48.08
CA ALA A 30 -1.80 -23.80 -46.74
C ALA A 30 -1.33 -22.36 -46.59
N ALA A 31 -2.14 -21.53 -45.94
CA ALA A 31 -1.64 -20.31 -45.33
C ALA A 31 -0.55 -20.75 -44.35
N GLU A 32 0.71 -20.46 -44.69
CA GLU A 32 1.83 -20.67 -43.78
C GLU A 32 1.52 -19.94 -42.46
N GLY A 33 1.62 -20.67 -41.34
CA GLY A 33 1.47 -20.09 -40.02
C GLY A 33 2.54 -19.00 -39.75
N PRO A 34 2.30 -18.13 -38.75
CA PRO A 34 3.27 -17.08 -38.41
C PRO A 34 4.61 -17.69 -37.96
N PRO A 35 5.78 -17.07 -38.25
CA PRO A 35 7.03 -17.34 -37.60
C PRO A 35 6.87 -16.98 -36.13
N GLU A 36 7.39 -17.83 -35.27
CA GLU A 36 7.14 -17.72 -33.83
C GLU A 36 7.79 -16.49 -33.19
N HIS A 37 8.79 -15.83 -33.81
CA HIS A 37 9.53 -14.75 -33.14
C HIS A 37 9.95 -13.59 -34.06
N VAL A 38 9.73 -12.36 -33.55
CA VAL A 38 10.26 -11.08 -34.04
C VAL A 38 11.33 -10.62 -33.04
N GLN A 39 12.57 -10.43 -33.47
CA GLN A 39 13.68 -10.09 -32.57
C GLN A 39 13.84 -8.57 -32.38
N LEU A 40 13.86 -8.17 -31.11
CA LEU A 40 14.02 -6.80 -30.64
C LEU A 40 15.13 -6.80 -29.59
N THR A 41 15.97 -5.76 -29.55
CA THR A 41 16.86 -5.56 -28.39
C THR A 41 16.02 -5.38 -27.13
N ILE A 42 16.54 -5.74 -25.96
CA ILE A 42 15.76 -5.64 -24.72
C ILE A 42 15.28 -4.21 -24.46
N ASP A 43 16.14 -3.22 -24.67
CA ASP A 43 15.79 -1.79 -24.56
C ASP A 43 14.67 -1.41 -25.54
N ARG A 44 14.69 -1.96 -26.76
CA ARG A 44 13.68 -1.67 -27.77
C ARG A 44 12.38 -2.42 -27.49
N TYR A 45 12.44 -3.63 -26.94
CA TYR A 45 11.29 -4.40 -26.49
C TYR A 45 10.61 -3.74 -25.29
N GLU A 46 11.38 -3.31 -24.29
CA GLU A 46 10.89 -2.56 -23.14
C GLU A 46 10.30 -1.20 -23.55
N ALA A 47 10.95 -0.48 -24.47
CA ALA A 47 10.41 0.76 -25.03
C ALA A 47 9.10 0.55 -25.81
N LEU A 48 8.93 -0.62 -26.45
CA LEU A 48 7.69 -1.00 -27.15
C LEU A 48 6.59 -1.46 -26.16
N LEU A 49 6.94 -2.20 -25.11
CA LEU A 49 6.04 -2.63 -24.03
C LEU A 49 5.56 -1.46 -23.17
N ALA A 50 6.44 -0.52 -22.83
CA ALA A 50 6.10 0.68 -22.08
C ALA A 50 5.02 1.50 -22.80
N ARG A 51 4.97 1.46 -24.14
CA ARG A 51 3.90 2.11 -24.93
C ARG A 51 2.58 1.37 -24.90
N LEU A 52 2.58 0.04 -24.85
CA LEU A 52 1.35 -0.73 -24.62
C LEU A 52 0.80 -0.50 -23.22
N ARG A 53 1.67 -0.18 -22.26
CA ARG A 53 1.33 0.05 -20.85
C ARG A 53 1.12 1.51 -20.47
N ALA A 54 1.32 2.46 -21.40
CA ALA A 54 1.33 3.89 -21.09
C ALA A 54 0.02 4.28 -20.35
N PRO A 55 0.10 4.64 -19.06
CA PRO A 55 -1.02 5.19 -18.35
C PRO A 55 -1.08 6.67 -18.72
N ASP A 56 -2.19 7.09 -19.34
CA ASP A 56 -2.90 8.31 -18.98
C ASP A 56 -4.08 8.50 -19.94
N GLY A 57 -5.29 8.58 -19.37
CA GLY A 57 -6.56 8.73 -20.06
C GLY A 57 -6.77 10.11 -20.69
N ALA A 58 -5.75 10.63 -21.40
CA ALA A 58 -5.72 11.95 -22.01
C ALA A 58 -5.93 11.91 -23.54
N ALA A 59 -5.53 10.85 -24.24
CA ALA A 59 -5.87 10.66 -25.65
C ALA A 59 -5.80 9.19 -26.08
N SER A 60 -6.59 8.80 -27.07
CA SER A 60 -6.59 7.47 -27.67
C SER A 60 -6.37 7.53 -29.18
N PHE A 61 -5.82 6.45 -29.74
CA PHE A 61 -5.69 6.31 -31.18
C PHE A 61 -6.88 5.56 -31.76
N GLY A 62 -7.35 6.01 -32.92
CA GLY A 62 -8.21 5.22 -33.81
C GLY A 62 -7.39 4.22 -34.63
N ARG A 63 -8.08 3.34 -35.36
CA ARG A 63 -7.45 2.45 -36.35
C ARG A 63 -6.69 3.29 -37.38
N GLY A 64 -5.49 2.85 -37.75
CA GLY A 64 -4.64 3.55 -38.70
C GLY A 64 -4.32 2.75 -39.96
N SER A 65 -3.59 3.39 -40.88
CA SER A 65 -2.98 2.76 -42.04
C SER A 65 -1.46 2.99 -42.01
N VAL A 66 -0.72 1.97 -42.42
CA VAL A 66 0.75 1.98 -42.42
C VAL A 66 1.22 1.52 -43.79
N ARG A 67 2.14 2.26 -44.41
CA ARG A 67 2.85 1.84 -45.61
C ARG A 67 4.34 1.69 -45.31
N ILE A 68 4.89 0.53 -45.64
CA ILE A 68 6.29 0.17 -45.46
C ILE A 68 6.88 -0.03 -46.86
N THR A 69 7.87 0.78 -47.24
CA THR A 69 8.49 0.71 -48.57
C THR A 69 9.95 0.34 -48.43
N ALA A 70 10.28 -0.88 -48.85
CA ALA A 70 11.67 -1.34 -48.92
C ALA A 70 12.37 -0.71 -50.13
N PRO A 71 13.64 -0.30 -49.99
CA PRO A 71 14.42 0.21 -51.10
C PRO A 71 14.73 -0.92 -52.10
N GLN A 72 14.87 -0.57 -53.38
CA GLN A 72 15.40 -1.48 -54.39
C GLN A 72 16.81 -1.97 -53.99
N GLU A 73 17.22 -3.12 -54.52
CA GLU A 73 18.53 -3.70 -54.19
C GLU A 73 19.68 -2.71 -54.49
N GLY A 74 20.58 -2.51 -53.52
CA GLY A 74 21.70 -1.58 -53.62
C GLY A 74 21.38 -0.08 -53.47
N ALA A 75 20.10 0.32 -53.31
CA ALA A 75 19.72 1.74 -53.27
C ALA A 75 19.80 2.40 -51.88
N SER A 76 19.49 1.67 -50.80
CA SER A 76 19.53 2.15 -49.42
C SER A 76 19.46 0.98 -48.43
N SER A 77 19.98 1.15 -47.22
CA SER A 77 19.77 0.26 -46.08
C SER A 77 18.63 0.72 -45.16
N LEU A 78 17.86 1.74 -45.56
CA LEU A 78 16.73 2.28 -44.80
C LEU A 78 15.39 1.92 -45.47
N VAL A 79 14.46 1.43 -44.66
CA VAL A 79 13.05 1.21 -45.04
C VAL A 79 12.27 2.46 -44.67
N SER A 80 11.54 3.02 -45.64
CA SER A 80 10.68 4.19 -45.43
C SER A 80 9.31 3.75 -44.91
N VAL A 81 8.83 4.42 -43.87
CA VAL A 81 7.55 4.12 -43.22
C VAL A 81 6.69 5.37 -43.18
N SER A 82 5.43 5.21 -43.61
CA SER A 82 4.39 6.24 -43.50
C SER A 82 3.22 5.72 -42.68
N VAL A 83 2.81 6.46 -41.66
CA VAL A 83 1.68 6.12 -40.78
C VAL A 83 0.63 7.22 -40.89
N SER A 84 -0.64 6.83 -40.96
CA SER A 84 -1.79 7.73 -40.88
C SER A 84 -2.82 7.18 -39.89
N ALA A 85 -3.13 7.93 -38.84
CA ALA A 85 -4.05 7.52 -37.79
C ALA A 85 -4.85 8.72 -37.24
N ARG A 86 -5.95 8.46 -36.55
CA ARG A 86 -6.69 9.51 -35.84
C ARG A 86 -6.30 9.52 -34.37
N LEU A 87 -5.94 10.68 -33.83
CA LEU A 87 -5.76 10.91 -32.41
C LEU A 87 -7.05 11.53 -31.85
N VAL A 88 -7.55 11.03 -30.73
CA VAL A 88 -8.78 11.50 -30.07
C VAL A 88 -8.45 11.87 -28.64
N ALA A 89 -8.58 13.14 -28.28
CA ALA A 89 -8.36 13.58 -26.91
C ALA A 89 -9.53 13.17 -26.00
N SER A 90 -9.22 12.85 -24.75
CA SER A 90 -10.22 12.49 -23.73
C SER A 90 -10.93 13.74 -23.18
N PRO A 91 -12.22 13.68 -22.78
CA PRO A 91 -12.92 14.82 -22.19
C PRO A 91 -12.32 15.31 -20.87
N SER A 92 -11.59 14.45 -20.15
CA SER A 92 -10.98 14.74 -18.85
C SER A 92 -9.53 15.23 -18.93
N THR A 93 -9.05 15.56 -20.13
CA THR A 93 -7.65 15.88 -20.36
C THR A 93 -7.27 17.18 -19.64
N SER A 94 -6.48 17.06 -18.57
CA SER A 94 -5.80 18.20 -17.95
C SER A 94 -4.82 18.84 -18.94
N ALA A 95 -4.53 20.11 -18.72
CA ALA A 95 -3.70 20.93 -19.62
C ALA A 95 -2.38 20.25 -20.03
N GLY A 96 -2.04 20.31 -21.32
CA GLY A 96 -0.75 19.86 -21.85
C GLY A 96 -0.53 18.34 -21.95
N ALA A 97 -1.53 17.56 -22.34
CA ALA A 97 -1.40 16.11 -22.49
C ALA A 97 -0.26 15.70 -23.43
N VAL A 98 0.59 14.80 -22.94
CA VAL A 98 1.73 14.27 -23.68
C VAL A 98 1.44 12.84 -24.11
N VAL A 99 1.37 12.60 -25.41
CA VAL A 99 1.00 11.31 -26.00
C VAL A 99 2.21 10.73 -26.72
N ALA A 100 2.77 9.62 -26.21
CA ALA A 100 3.87 8.93 -26.86
C ALA A 100 3.43 8.31 -28.20
N VAL A 101 4.26 8.46 -29.24
CA VAL A 101 3.92 8.10 -30.63
C VAL A 101 4.91 7.11 -31.24
N LEU A 102 6.21 7.34 -31.11
CA LEU A 102 7.27 6.52 -31.71
C LEU A 102 8.49 6.44 -30.78
N PRO A 103 9.41 5.47 -30.92
CA PRO A 103 10.64 5.46 -30.14
C PRO A 103 11.58 6.55 -30.61
N GLY A 104 12.41 7.07 -29.71
CA GLY A 104 13.41 8.09 -30.03
C GLY A 104 14.56 7.59 -30.90
N ASP A 105 14.66 6.30 -31.19
CA ASP A 105 15.70 5.71 -32.04
C ASP A 105 15.33 5.68 -33.53
N VAL A 106 14.09 6.01 -33.90
CA VAL A 106 13.71 6.14 -35.33
C VAL A 106 14.18 7.46 -35.92
N VAL A 107 14.50 7.42 -37.20
CA VAL A 107 14.87 8.61 -37.97
C VAL A 107 13.58 9.28 -38.47
N LEU A 108 13.03 10.19 -37.67
CA LEU A 108 11.81 10.94 -37.99
C LEU A 108 12.08 11.91 -39.15
N LYS A 109 11.28 11.83 -40.21
CA LYS A 109 11.33 12.73 -41.38
C LYS A 109 10.28 13.84 -41.29
N ALA A 110 9.04 13.48 -40.96
CA ALA A 110 7.96 14.43 -40.82
C ALA A 110 6.92 13.94 -39.80
N ALA A 111 6.29 14.88 -39.10
CA ALA A 111 5.10 14.63 -38.30
C ALA A 111 4.13 15.78 -38.56
N ARG A 112 2.85 15.47 -38.80
CA ARG A 112 1.81 16.47 -39.05
C ARG A 112 0.52 16.13 -38.31
N LEU A 113 -0.21 17.14 -37.87
CA LEU A 113 -1.55 17.04 -37.30
C LEU A 113 -2.51 17.87 -38.15
N ASP A 114 -3.55 17.25 -38.68
CA ASP A 114 -4.50 17.84 -39.63
C ASP A 114 -3.82 18.56 -40.81
N GLY A 115 -2.71 17.96 -41.29
CA GLY A 115 -1.91 18.48 -42.40
C GLY A 115 -0.92 19.59 -42.05
N SER A 116 -0.92 20.10 -40.82
CA SER A 116 0.05 21.11 -40.35
C SER A 116 1.25 20.44 -39.69
N ASP A 117 2.46 20.95 -39.93
CA ASP A 117 3.69 20.41 -39.34
C ASP A 117 3.63 20.45 -37.81
N LEU A 118 4.00 19.33 -37.20
CA LEU A 118 3.92 19.08 -35.76
C LEU A 118 5.33 18.84 -35.21
N THR A 119 5.74 19.65 -34.24
CA THR A 119 6.98 19.38 -33.48
C THR A 119 6.70 18.35 -32.40
N LEU A 120 7.45 17.24 -32.42
CA LEU A 120 7.40 16.22 -31.38
C LEU A 120 8.44 16.51 -30.30
N VAL A 121 8.08 16.28 -29.04
CA VAL A 121 9.02 16.35 -27.92
C VAL A 121 9.60 14.97 -27.64
N ARG A 122 10.84 14.91 -27.12
CA ARG A 122 11.40 13.67 -26.58
C ARG A 122 11.13 13.60 -25.09
N ARG A 123 10.46 12.54 -24.66
CA ARG A 123 10.18 12.25 -23.25
C ARG A 123 10.32 10.75 -23.02
N ASP A 124 11.07 10.37 -21.99
CA ASP A 124 11.29 8.97 -21.60
C ASP A 124 11.73 8.07 -22.77
N GLY A 125 12.63 8.59 -23.63
CA GLY A 125 13.16 7.85 -24.79
C GLY A 125 12.19 7.69 -25.96
N ALA A 126 11.03 8.35 -25.96
CA ALA A 126 10.04 8.33 -27.05
C ALA A 126 9.79 9.72 -27.65
N TYR A 127 9.42 9.77 -28.93
CA TYR A 127 8.77 10.93 -29.53
C TYR A 127 7.32 11.01 -29.05
N ALA A 128 6.90 12.17 -28.59
CA ALA A 128 5.56 12.43 -28.09
C ALA A 128 4.92 13.69 -28.69
N VAL A 129 3.61 13.65 -28.89
CA VAL A 129 2.77 14.82 -29.22
C VAL A 129 2.41 15.53 -27.93
N VAL A 130 2.51 16.86 -27.90
CA VAL A 130 1.89 17.68 -26.85
C VAL A 130 0.60 18.25 -27.42
N LEU A 131 -0.55 17.85 -26.86
CA LEU A 131 -1.84 18.37 -27.28
C LEU A 131 -2.15 19.68 -26.54
N PRO A 132 -2.52 20.77 -27.26
CA PRO A 132 -3.01 21.99 -26.63
C PRO A 132 -4.29 21.74 -25.83
N ASP A 133 -4.51 22.58 -24.82
CA ASP A 133 -5.68 22.53 -23.96
C ASP A 133 -6.98 22.63 -24.78
N GLY A 134 -7.93 21.74 -24.51
CA GLY A 134 -9.21 21.69 -25.22
C GLY A 134 -9.14 21.15 -26.66
N SER A 135 -7.98 20.65 -27.11
CA SER A 135 -7.88 19.93 -28.38
C SER A 135 -8.81 18.71 -28.39
N ARG A 136 -9.45 18.45 -29.53
CA ARG A 136 -10.24 17.23 -29.76
C ARG A 136 -9.40 16.09 -30.34
N GLY A 137 -8.09 16.31 -30.52
CA GLY A 137 -7.24 15.50 -31.39
C GLY A 137 -7.47 15.82 -32.88
N GLY A 138 -6.92 15.01 -33.77
CA GLY A 138 -6.87 15.26 -35.21
C GLY A 138 -6.29 14.09 -36.00
N GLY A 139 -6.17 14.25 -37.32
CA GLY A 139 -5.49 13.30 -38.20
C GLY A 139 -3.97 13.43 -38.05
N LEU A 140 -3.33 12.40 -37.49
CA LEU A 140 -1.89 12.32 -37.33
C LEU A 140 -1.27 11.61 -38.54
N SER A 141 -0.28 12.24 -39.17
CA SER A 141 0.57 11.59 -40.18
C SER A 141 2.03 11.63 -39.76
N LEU A 142 2.74 10.50 -39.88
CA LEU A 142 4.16 10.36 -39.54
C LEU A 142 4.91 9.74 -40.70
N GLU A 143 6.10 10.27 -40.98
CA GLU A 143 7.05 9.71 -41.95
C GLU A 143 8.39 9.50 -41.22
N TYR A 144 8.95 8.30 -41.28
CA TYR A 144 10.22 7.95 -40.64
C TYR A 144 10.91 6.79 -41.33
N ASP A 145 12.22 6.67 -41.11
CA ASP A 145 13.03 5.57 -41.63
C ASP A 145 13.48 4.62 -40.52
N VAL A 146 13.61 3.34 -40.88
CA VAL A 146 14.09 2.26 -40.01
C VAL A 146 15.21 1.49 -40.72
N PRO A 147 16.33 1.15 -40.04
CA PRO A 147 17.39 0.36 -40.64
C PRO A 147 16.94 -1.07 -40.96
N MET A 148 17.26 -1.50 -42.18
CA MET A 148 17.09 -2.86 -42.69
C MET A 148 18.30 -3.71 -42.33
N LEU A 149 18.05 -4.92 -41.84
CA LEU A 149 19.06 -5.92 -41.52
C LEU A 149 19.23 -6.87 -42.71
N THR A 150 20.45 -7.36 -42.90
CA THR A 150 20.81 -8.32 -43.96
C THR A 150 21.52 -9.52 -43.36
N ALA A 151 21.03 -10.72 -43.66
CA ALA A 151 21.46 -11.97 -43.05
C ALA A 151 21.40 -13.10 -44.09
N SER A 152 22.55 -13.70 -44.45
CA SER A 152 22.62 -14.84 -45.39
C SER A 152 21.81 -14.66 -46.68
N GLY A 153 21.77 -13.43 -47.20
CA GLY A 153 21.01 -13.02 -48.39
C GLY A 153 19.58 -12.52 -48.10
N ALA A 154 18.95 -12.88 -46.99
CA ALA A 154 17.63 -12.38 -46.59
C ALA A 154 17.69 -10.96 -46.01
N TYR A 155 16.60 -10.21 -46.16
CA TYR A 155 16.45 -8.84 -45.68
C TYR A 155 15.33 -8.79 -44.64
N SER A 156 15.54 -8.12 -43.51
CA SER A 156 14.50 -7.99 -42.47
C SER A 156 14.48 -6.60 -41.84
N VAL A 157 13.33 -6.21 -41.30
CA VAL A 157 13.16 -4.94 -40.56
C VAL A 157 12.11 -5.08 -39.48
N VAL A 158 12.29 -4.37 -38.37
CA VAL A 158 11.25 -4.23 -37.33
C VAL A 158 10.75 -2.80 -37.28
N VAL A 159 9.53 -2.59 -37.76
CA VAL A 159 8.88 -1.29 -37.88
C VAL A 159 8.08 -1.00 -36.60
N PRO A 160 8.49 -0.02 -35.77
CA PRO A 160 7.70 0.40 -34.62
C PRO A 160 6.44 1.14 -35.08
N LEU A 161 5.33 0.99 -34.36
CA LEU A 161 4.04 1.61 -34.65
C LEU A 161 3.55 2.46 -33.45
N PRO A 162 2.76 3.51 -33.68
CA PRO A 162 1.97 4.17 -32.63
C PRO A 162 1.00 3.20 -31.94
N PRO A 163 0.54 3.49 -30.71
CA PRO A 163 -0.33 2.61 -29.92
C PRO A 163 -1.77 2.59 -30.45
N MET A 164 -1.95 2.13 -31.68
CA MET A 164 -3.22 2.02 -32.37
C MET A 164 -3.93 0.71 -31.98
N PRO A 165 -5.27 0.69 -31.90
CA PRO A 165 -6.06 -0.52 -31.62
C PRO A 165 -6.01 -1.56 -32.76
N GLY A 166 -5.43 -1.20 -33.90
CA GLY A 166 -5.20 -2.04 -35.08
C GLY A 166 -4.82 -1.18 -36.29
N SER A 167 -4.27 -1.80 -37.32
CA SER A 167 -3.85 -1.10 -38.54
C SER A 167 -4.04 -1.92 -39.80
N ASP A 168 -4.25 -1.24 -40.93
CA ASP A 168 -4.11 -1.84 -42.26
C ASP A 168 -2.70 -1.53 -42.77
N VAL A 169 -1.89 -2.56 -42.98
CA VAL A 169 -0.47 -2.42 -43.33
C VAL A 169 -0.23 -2.88 -44.76
N THR A 170 0.41 -2.04 -45.56
CA THR A 170 0.88 -2.36 -46.91
C THR A 170 2.41 -2.36 -46.95
N VAL A 171 3.00 -3.43 -47.47
CA VAL A 171 4.44 -3.59 -47.69
C VAL A 171 4.71 -3.58 -49.18
N ASP A 172 5.56 -2.66 -49.65
CA ASP A 172 5.92 -2.50 -51.06
C ASP A 172 7.45 -2.58 -51.25
N GLY A 173 7.88 -2.96 -52.47
CA GLY A 173 9.21 -2.66 -53.00
C GLY A 173 10.10 -3.87 -53.30
N ARG A 174 9.96 -4.99 -52.57
CA ARG A 174 10.75 -6.22 -52.76
C ARG A 174 9.85 -7.45 -52.81
N GLU A 175 10.26 -8.45 -53.58
CA GLU A 175 9.52 -9.71 -53.70
C GLU A 175 9.61 -10.59 -52.46
N GLY A 176 8.59 -11.45 -52.29
CA GLY A 176 8.59 -12.45 -51.22
C GLY A 176 8.43 -11.87 -49.82
N ALA A 177 7.82 -10.67 -49.72
CA ALA A 177 7.55 -10.01 -48.46
C ALA A 177 6.66 -10.87 -47.56
N ARG A 178 7.04 -10.96 -46.29
CA ARG A 178 6.24 -11.59 -45.24
C ARG A 178 6.17 -10.63 -44.05
N LEU A 179 5.02 -10.57 -43.37
CA LEU A 179 4.73 -9.58 -42.34
C LEU A 179 4.14 -10.23 -41.10
N TRP A 180 4.60 -9.80 -39.91
CA TRP A 180 4.10 -10.31 -38.63
C TRP A 180 4.06 -9.26 -37.50
N PRO A 181 3.08 -9.33 -36.58
CA PRO A 181 1.90 -10.19 -36.64
C PRO A 181 0.98 -9.75 -37.78
N ALA A 182 0.32 -10.71 -38.44
CA ALA A 182 -0.65 -10.45 -39.50
C ALA A 182 -1.94 -11.24 -39.25
N GLY A 183 -3.08 -10.60 -39.48
CA GLY A 183 -4.38 -11.24 -39.56
C GLY A 183 -4.67 -11.67 -41.00
N VAL A 184 -5.69 -11.08 -41.62
CA VAL A 184 -6.00 -11.37 -43.03
C VAL A 184 -4.93 -10.75 -43.92
N VAL A 185 -4.24 -11.60 -44.69
CA VAL A 185 -3.20 -11.21 -45.66
C VAL A 185 -3.77 -11.35 -47.07
N SER A 186 -3.47 -10.37 -47.91
CA SER A 186 -3.85 -10.35 -49.34
C SER A 186 -2.73 -9.71 -50.17
N GLY A 187 -2.56 -10.18 -51.41
CA GLY A 187 -1.46 -9.75 -52.28
C GLY A 187 -0.38 -10.82 -52.46
N GLY A 188 0.66 -10.48 -53.22
CA GLY A 188 1.75 -11.38 -53.61
C GLY A 188 2.71 -10.72 -54.59
N GLY A 189 3.95 -11.22 -54.66
CA GLY A 189 5.01 -10.57 -55.45
C GLY A 189 5.65 -9.40 -54.68
N SER A 190 5.64 -8.20 -55.27
CA SER A 190 6.30 -6.99 -54.73
C SER A 190 5.42 -6.11 -53.83
N SER A 191 4.15 -6.50 -53.59
CA SER A 191 3.23 -5.79 -52.70
C SER A 191 2.38 -6.76 -51.89
N LEU A 192 2.32 -6.55 -50.57
CA LEU A 192 1.59 -7.34 -49.58
C LEU A 192 0.73 -6.41 -48.74
N SER A 193 -0.55 -6.73 -48.53
CA SER A 193 -1.43 -5.98 -47.62
C SER A 193 -2.00 -6.89 -46.55
N ALA A 194 -1.96 -6.45 -45.28
CA ALA A 194 -2.42 -7.24 -44.15
C ALA A 194 -3.13 -6.37 -43.09
N SER A 195 -4.20 -6.91 -42.49
CA SER A 195 -4.76 -6.33 -41.27
C SER A 195 -3.94 -6.77 -40.07
N VAL A 196 -3.46 -5.84 -39.26
CA VAL A 196 -2.59 -6.08 -38.10
C VAL A 196 -3.36 -5.72 -36.80
N PRO A 197 -3.34 -6.58 -35.77
CA PRO A 197 -3.98 -6.28 -34.49
C PRO A 197 -3.25 -5.16 -33.72
N ALA A 198 -3.77 -4.76 -32.57
CA ALA A 198 -3.05 -3.83 -31.68
C ALA A 198 -1.67 -4.40 -31.32
N THR A 199 -0.61 -3.77 -31.84
CA THR A 199 0.79 -4.16 -31.62
C THR A 199 1.66 -2.91 -31.64
N ALA A 200 2.74 -2.94 -30.86
CA ALA A 200 3.70 -1.85 -30.81
C ALA A 200 4.67 -1.86 -32.01
N ALA A 201 4.81 -2.99 -32.72
CA ALA A 201 5.67 -3.11 -33.90
C ALA A 201 5.21 -4.24 -34.83
N VAL A 202 5.69 -4.19 -36.08
CA VAL A 202 5.61 -5.29 -37.05
C VAL A 202 6.99 -5.64 -37.59
N ALA A 203 7.26 -6.92 -37.79
CA ALA A 203 8.41 -7.40 -38.54
C ALA A 203 8.04 -7.61 -40.00
N VAL A 204 8.96 -7.28 -40.88
CA VAL A 204 8.88 -7.59 -42.30
C VAL A 204 10.16 -8.28 -42.74
N GLU A 205 10.02 -9.36 -43.48
CA GLU A 205 11.12 -10.11 -44.09
C GLU A 205 10.93 -10.18 -45.61
N TRP A 206 12.02 -10.09 -46.36
CA TRP A 206 12.07 -10.30 -47.81
C TRP A 206 13.13 -11.34 -48.15
N SER A 207 12.82 -12.21 -49.12
CA SER A 207 13.75 -13.24 -49.57
C SER A 207 14.96 -12.64 -50.31
N GLY A 208 16.13 -13.24 -50.11
CA GLY A 208 17.37 -12.89 -50.80
C GLY A 208 17.50 -13.38 -52.23
N ALA A 209 18.53 -12.89 -52.93
CA ALA A 209 18.89 -13.33 -54.29
C ALA A 209 19.78 -14.61 -54.33
N GLY A 210 20.18 -15.18 -53.20
CA GLY A 210 21.07 -16.36 -53.13
C GLY A 210 20.43 -17.68 -53.57
N ALA A 211 21.26 -18.63 -54.02
CA ALA A 211 20.84 -19.97 -54.46
C ALA A 211 20.39 -20.89 -53.31
N GLY A 212 20.88 -20.64 -52.09
CA GLY A 212 20.48 -21.33 -50.86
C GLY A 212 20.52 -20.40 -49.65
N THR A 213 19.51 -20.45 -48.77
CA THR A 213 19.36 -19.57 -47.60
C THR A 213 19.04 -20.38 -46.34
N ILE A 214 19.68 -20.04 -45.22
CA ILE A 214 19.38 -20.59 -43.90
C ILE A 214 18.35 -19.68 -43.23
N HIS A 215 17.18 -20.22 -42.88
CA HIS A 215 16.07 -19.44 -42.30
C HIS A 215 15.95 -19.57 -40.79
N ARG A 216 16.35 -20.72 -40.24
CA ARG A 216 16.25 -21.03 -38.81
C ARG A 216 17.41 -21.93 -38.40
N ALA A 217 17.90 -21.74 -37.20
CA ALA A 217 18.90 -22.59 -36.57
C ALA A 217 18.54 -22.85 -35.10
N SER A 218 18.74 -24.08 -34.63
CA SER A 218 18.79 -24.38 -33.21
C SER A 218 20.15 -24.97 -32.85
N HIS A 219 20.82 -24.35 -31.90
CA HIS A 219 22.17 -24.66 -31.48
C HIS A 219 22.15 -25.29 -30.09
N ARG A 220 22.88 -26.38 -29.92
CA ARG A 220 23.10 -27.01 -28.63
C ARG A 220 24.58 -27.16 -28.38
N LEU A 221 25.10 -26.40 -27.43
CA LEU A 221 26.48 -26.49 -26.96
C LEU A 221 26.53 -27.37 -25.70
N GLU A 222 27.19 -28.52 -25.80
CA GLU A 222 27.43 -29.40 -24.66
C GLU A 222 28.91 -29.40 -24.28
N VAL A 223 29.21 -28.97 -23.05
CA VAL A 223 30.55 -28.97 -22.49
C VAL A 223 30.86 -30.34 -21.87
N SER A 224 32.03 -30.90 -22.16
CA SER A 224 32.45 -32.20 -21.63
C SER A 224 32.63 -32.17 -20.10
N ALA A 225 32.57 -33.34 -19.46
CA ALA A 225 32.69 -33.47 -18.00
C ALA A 225 34.03 -32.94 -17.43
N ASP A 226 35.12 -33.02 -18.20
CA ASP A 226 36.43 -32.44 -17.85
C ASP A 226 36.50 -30.91 -18.11
N VAL A 227 35.44 -30.35 -18.73
CA VAL A 227 35.28 -28.94 -19.07
C VAL A 227 36.37 -28.45 -20.04
N LEU A 228 37.04 -29.36 -20.77
CA LEU A 228 38.13 -29.02 -21.70
C LEU A 228 37.66 -28.93 -23.16
N ARG A 229 36.55 -29.58 -23.50
CA ARG A 229 36.01 -29.65 -24.86
C ARG A 229 34.53 -29.27 -24.84
N ALA A 230 34.03 -28.86 -25.99
CA ALA A 230 32.62 -28.69 -26.21
C ALA A 230 32.22 -29.21 -27.58
N THR A 231 31.02 -29.75 -27.68
CA THR A 231 30.39 -30.17 -28.92
C THR A 231 29.24 -29.22 -29.21
N LEU A 232 29.24 -28.63 -30.39
CA LEU A 232 28.15 -27.80 -30.90
C LEU A 232 27.38 -28.62 -31.94
N VAL A 233 26.09 -28.84 -31.68
CA VAL A 233 25.15 -29.41 -32.65
C VAL A 233 24.21 -28.31 -33.12
N SER A 234 24.19 -28.04 -34.41
CA SER A 234 23.34 -27.01 -35.02
C SER A 234 22.38 -27.64 -36.01
N ASN A 235 21.07 -27.53 -35.76
CA ASN A 235 20.04 -27.96 -36.70
C ASN A 235 19.58 -26.74 -37.50
N VAL A 236 19.79 -26.75 -38.81
CA VAL A 236 19.50 -25.61 -39.68
C VAL A 236 18.48 -25.96 -40.77
N ASP A 237 17.52 -25.06 -40.97
CA ASP A 237 16.53 -25.15 -42.04
C ASP A 237 17.06 -24.39 -43.27
N VAL A 238 17.43 -25.13 -44.31
CA VAL A 238 18.01 -24.61 -45.55
C VAL A 238 17.00 -24.67 -46.67
N VAL A 239 16.85 -23.59 -47.43
CA VAL A 239 15.99 -23.55 -48.62
C VAL A 239 16.83 -23.26 -49.85
N THR A 240 16.77 -24.15 -50.83
CA THR A 240 17.51 -24.03 -52.10
C THR A 240 16.56 -23.81 -53.27
N ARG A 241 16.99 -22.98 -54.23
CA ARG A 241 16.24 -22.72 -55.48
C ARG A 241 16.65 -23.66 -56.61
N GLU A 242 17.84 -24.24 -56.51
CA GLU A 242 18.47 -25.10 -57.51
C GLU A 242 19.05 -26.35 -56.83
N ALA A 243 19.16 -27.44 -57.59
CA ALA A 243 19.86 -28.65 -57.14
C ALA A 243 21.38 -28.43 -57.12
N ASN A 244 22.10 -29.21 -56.32
CA ASN A 244 23.56 -29.12 -56.15
C ASN A 244 24.04 -27.73 -55.71
N THR A 245 23.28 -27.10 -54.81
CA THR A 245 23.59 -25.77 -54.28
C THR A 245 24.56 -25.90 -53.11
N TRP A 246 25.65 -25.14 -53.11
CA TRP A 246 26.58 -25.09 -51.99
C TRP A 246 26.18 -23.99 -50.99
N VAL A 247 26.10 -24.36 -49.71
CA VAL A 247 25.66 -23.47 -48.62
C VAL A 247 26.73 -23.41 -47.55
N ARG A 248 27.09 -22.20 -47.12
CA ARG A 248 28.05 -21.97 -46.02
C ARG A 248 27.43 -22.36 -44.69
N ILE A 249 28.14 -23.16 -43.90
CA ILE A 249 27.61 -23.75 -42.66
C ILE A 249 28.42 -23.40 -41.42
N ALA A 250 29.73 -23.20 -41.54
CA ALA A 250 30.60 -22.82 -40.43
C ALA A 250 31.93 -22.23 -40.93
N PRO A 251 32.63 -21.41 -40.14
CA PRO A 251 34.01 -21.01 -40.43
C PRO A 251 34.99 -22.21 -40.40
N ALA A 252 36.02 -22.17 -41.24
CA ALA A 252 36.95 -23.28 -41.47
C ALA A 252 37.92 -23.56 -40.31
N ASP A 253 38.06 -22.61 -39.36
CA ASP A 253 38.83 -22.74 -38.13
C ASP A 253 38.14 -23.59 -37.05
N TYR A 254 36.86 -23.94 -37.25
CA TYR A 254 36.14 -24.92 -36.44
C TYR A 254 36.33 -26.34 -37.00
N ALA A 255 36.52 -27.31 -36.10
CA ALA A 255 36.61 -28.71 -36.47
C ALA A 255 35.21 -29.28 -36.75
N LEU A 256 34.85 -29.32 -38.04
CA LEU A 256 33.63 -29.97 -38.51
C LEU A 256 33.74 -31.49 -38.33
N VAL A 257 32.79 -32.08 -37.61
CA VAL A 257 32.72 -33.52 -37.32
C VAL A 257 31.95 -34.24 -38.42
N ASP A 258 30.69 -33.85 -38.63
CA ASP A 258 29.83 -34.35 -39.69
C ASP A 258 28.70 -33.36 -40.00
N VAL A 259 28.08 -33.57 -41.17
CA VAL A 259 26.90 -32.84 -41.64
C VAL A 259 25.90 -33.84 -42.18
N LEU A 260 24.69 -33.86 -41.62
CA LEU A 260 23.70 -34.89 -41.86
C LEU A 260 22.37 -34.29 -42.32
N GLU A 261 21.67 -34.96 -43.24
CA GLU A 261 20.24 -34.78 -43.47
C GLU A 261 19.53 -36.08 -43.07
N GLY A 262 18.83 -36.06 -41.92
CA GLY A 262 18.37 -37.30 -41.31
C GLY A 262 19.54 -38.20 -40.91
N ASN A 263 19.70 -39.34 -41.59
CA ASN A 263 20.81 -40.27 -41.36
C ASN A 263 21.88 -40.23 -42.47
N ASP A 264 21.66 -39.43 -43.52
CA ASP A 264 22.54 -39.39 -44.68
C ASP A 264 23.63 -38.33 -44.50
N VAL A 265 24.90 -38.73 -44.72
CA VAL A 265 26.04 -37.82 -44.66
C VAL A 265 26.09 -36.99 -45.95
N LEU A 266 26.03 -35.66 -45.80
CA LEU A 266 26.12 -34.74 -46.93
C LEU A 266 27.57 -34.47 -47.32
N VAL A 267 27.80 -34.18 -48.60
CA VAL A 267 29.12 -33.82 -49.13
C VAL A 267 29.48 -32.42 -48.66
N THR A 268 30.66 -32.27 -48.06
CA THR A 268 31.19 -30.99 -47.60
C THR A 268 32.49 -30.65 -48.31
N ARG A 269 32.80 -29.35 -48.36
CA ARG A 269 34.09 -28.84 -48.82
C ARG A 269 34.49 -27.65 -47.97
N VAL A 270 35.78 -27.32 -48.01
CA VAL A 270 36.27 -26.02 -47.54
C VAL A 270 36.45 -25.12 -48.76
N GLN A 271 35.75 -23.98 -48.79
CA GLN A 271 35.95 -22.96 -49.81
C GLN A 271 36.14 -21.60 -49.15
N GLY A 272 37.30 -20.98 -49.40
CA GLY A 272 37.71 -19.79 -48.67
C GLY A 272 37.93 -20.11 -47.19
N GLU A 273 37.41 -19.27 -46.30
CA GLU A 273 37.49 -19.44 -44.84
C GLU A 273 36.27 -20.17 -44.24
N HIS A 274 35.50 -20.91 -45.05
CA HIS A 274 34.26 -21.55 -44.60
C HIS A 274 34.15 -23.01 -45.05
N HIS A 275 33.53 -23.81 -44.20
CA HIS A 275 32.91 -25.08 -44.56
C HIS A 275 31.62 -24.80 -45.33
N GLU A 276 31.46 -25.48 -46.46
CA GLU A 276 30.25 -25.48 -47.27
C GLU A 276 29.71 -26.91 -47.39
N VAL A 277 28.39 -27.06 -47.44
CA VAL A 277 27.69 -28.31 -47.71
C VAL A 277 26.97 -28.23 -49.05
N GLU A 278 27.00 -29.32 -49.82
CA GLU A 278 26.23 -29.46 -51.05
C GLU A 278 24.82 -29.97 -50.74
N ILE A 279 23.82 -29.22 -51.22
CA ILE A 279 22.42 -29.60 -51.14
C ILE A 279 21.99 -30.18 -52.49
N PRO A 280 21.75 -31.50 -52.58
CA PRO A 280 21.64 -32.19 -53.86
C PRO A 280 20.33 -31.91 -54.59
N THR A 281 19.27 -31.50 -53.89
CA THR A 281 17.96 -31.24 -54.49
C THR A 281 17.46 -29.84 -54.17
N LYS A 282 16.46 -29.40 -54.93
CA LYS A 282 15.76 -28.13 -54.71
C LYS A 282 14.69 -28.34 -53.66
N GLY A 283 14.59 -27.44 -52.68
CA GLY A 283 13.49 -27.44 -51.72
C GLY A 283 13.93 -27.03 -50.32
N ARG A 284 13.20 -27.54 -49.31
CA ARG A 284 13.52 -27.35 -47.89
C ARG A 284 14.29 -28.57 -47.39
N HIS A 285 15.36 -28.31 -46.64
CA HIS A 285 16.27 -29.30 -46.10
C HIS A 285 16.50 -29.02 -44.62
N ALA A 286 16.48 -30.07 -43.81
CA ALA A 286 16.80 -29.98 -42.38
C ALA A 286 18.16 -30.63 -42.16
N ILE A 287 19.16 -29.81 -41.83
CA ILE A 287 20.56 -30.23 -41.79
C ILE A 287 21.07 -30.15 -40.35
N GLU A 288 21.64 -31.24 -39.85
CA GLU A 288 22.37 -31.26 -38.60
C GLU A 288 23.86 -31.08 -38.88
N ILE A 289 24.47 -30.06 -38.25
CA ILE A 289 25.90 -29.75 -38.35
C ILE A 289 26.53 -29.98 -36.98
N ARG A 290 27.54 -30.83 -36.90
CA ARG A 290 28.25 -31.11 -35.64
C ARG A 290 29.68 -30.59 -35.71
N ILE A 291 30.04 -29.81 -34.69
CA ILE A 291 31.35 -29.18 -34.57
C ILE A 291 31.95 -29.54 -33.21
N ALA A 292 33.23 -29.88 -33.20
CA ALA A 292 34.01 -30.03 -31.98
C ALA A 292 34.87 -28.78 -31.78
N THR A 293 34.89 -28.24 -30.55
CA THR A 293 35.73 -27.09 -30.19
C THR A 293 36.37 -27.27 -28.82
N ALA A 294 37.47 -26.57 -28.58
CA ALA A 294 38.12 -26.51 -27.28
C ALA A 294 37.53 -25.38 -26.42
N VAL A 295 37.53 -25.56 -25.10
CA VAL A 295 37.17 -24.50 -24.17
C VAL A 295 38.40 -23.62 -23.94
N ASP A 296 38.30 -22.34 -24.30
CA ASP A 296 39.34 -21.34 -24.04
C ASP A 296 39.34 -20.97 -22.55
N ARG A 297 40.52 -20.95 -21.93
CA ARG A 297 40.72 -20.58 -20.52
C ARG A 297 41.85 -19.55 -20.35
N SER A 298 42.36 -19.00 -21.44
CA SER A 298 43.52 -18.09 -21.43
C SER A 298 43.23 -16.77 -20.72
N GLU A 299 41.98 -16.29 -20.75
CA GLU A 299 41.54 -15.01 -20.15
C GLU A 299 40.82 -15.18 -18.79
N GLY A 300 40.98 -16.32 -18.11
CA GLY A 300 40.47 -16.57 -16.77
C GLY A 300 39.18 -17.39 -16.72
N GLN A 301 38.04 -16.84 -17.13
CA GLN A 301 36.79 -17.61 -17.18
C GLN A 301 36.78 -18.55 -18.41
N PRO A 302 36.36 -19.83 -18.25
CA PRO A 302 36.11 -20.72 -19.38
C PRO A 302 35.17 -20.08 -20.40
N LYS A 303 35.57 -20.13 -21.68
CA LYS A 303 34.88 -19.49 -22.79
C LYS A 303 34.79 -20.42 -24.00
N VAL A 304 33.64 -20.42 -24.67
CA VAL A 304 33.48 -21.00 -26.01
C VAL A 304 32.79 -19.99 -26.90
N THR A 305 33.35 -19.71 -28.08
CA THR A 305 32.68 -18.92 -29.11
C THR A 305 31.95 -19.86 -30.06
N ILE A 306 30.69 -19.57 -30.32
CA ILE A 306 29.81 -20.33 -31.20
C ILE A 306 29.65 -19.52 -32.50
N PRO A 307 29.94 -20.08 -33.68
CA PRO A 307 29.65 -19.46 -34.95
C PRO A 307 28.15 -19.64 -35.26
N LEU A 308 27.45 -18.55 -35.52
CA LEU A 308 25.99 -18.54 -35.75
C LEU A 308 25.63 -18.18 -37.20
N GLY A 309 26.55 -17.59 -37.96
CA GLY A 309 26.40 -17.38 -39.41
C GLY A 309 25.27 -16.41 -39.80
N ASN A 310 24.89 -15.49 -38.90
CA ASN A 310 23.84 -14.50 -39.12
C ASN A 310 22.52 -15.14 -39.58
N VAL A 311 22.06 -16.17 -38.87
CA VAL A 311 20.75 -16.79 -39.15
C VAL A 311 19.63 -15.90 -38.59
N PRO A 312 18.54 -15.65 -39.34
CA PRO A 312 17.45 -14.76 -38.89
C PRO A 312 16.75 -15.19 -37.59
N ILE A 313 16.73 -16.50 -37.31
CA ILE A 313 16.10 -17.09 -36.11
C ILE A 313 17.07 -18.14 -35.54
N SER A 314 17.66 -17.85 -34.38
CA SER A 314 18.56 -18.76 -33.67
C SER A 314 18.11 -19.03 -32.23
N GLU A 315 17.99 -20.29 -31.86
CA GLU A 315 17.87 -20.73 -30.46
C GLU A 315 19.21 -21.30 -29.99
N LEU A 316 19.61 -21.05 -28.75
CA LEU A 316 20.80 -21.62 -28.14
C LEU A 316 20.46 -22.30 -26.82
N ALA A 317 20.85 -23.56 -26.68
CA ALA A 317 20.90 -24.28 -25.42
C ALA A 317 22.36 -24.58 -25.07
N VAL A 318 22.80 -24.16 -23.87
CA VAL A 318 24.12 -24.42 -23.32
C VAL A 318 23.98 -25.39 -22.16
N VAL A 319 24.77 -26.46 -22.17
CA VAL A 319 24.81 -27.48 -21.11
C VAL A 319 26.20 -27.52 -20.52
N VAL A 320 26.32 -27.18 -19.24
CA VAL A 320 27.60 -27.12 -18.51
C VAL A 320 27.53 -27.99 -17.25
N PRO A 321 28.53 -28.85 -17.00
CA PRO A 321 28.63 -29.60 -15.75
C PRO A 321 28.80 -28.72 -14.49
N GLY A 322 28.09 -29.10 -13.43
CA GLY A 322 28.01 -28.43 -12.13
C GLY A 322 26.99 -27.29 -12.11
N LYS A 323 26.76 -26.73 -10.93
CA LYS A 323 26.03 -25.46 -10.75
C LYS A 323 26.89 -24.27 -11.17
N ARG A 324 26.54 -23.64 -12.29
CA ARG A 324 27.31 -22.58 -12.92
C ARG A 324 26.47 -21.33 -13.13
N ALA A 325 27.10 -20.16 -13.04
CA ALA A 325 26.58 -18.94 -13.61
C ALA A 325 27.05 -18.88 -15.06
N ILE A 326 26.11 -18.80 -16.02
CA ILE A 326 26.40 -18.76 -17.46
C ILE A 326 26.11 -17.35 -17.96
N GLU A 327 27.05 -16.79 -18.72
CA GLU A 327 26.94 -15.47 -19.34
C GLU A 327 27.16 -15.58 -20.85
N LEU A 328 26.53 -14.68 -21.60
CA LEU A 328 26.70 -14.55 -23.04
C LEU A 328 27.35 -13.20 -23.35
N ASN A 329 28.15 -13.15 -24.41
CA ASN A 329 28.64 -11.91 -25.00
C ASN A 329 28.35 -11.91 -26.51
N PRO A 330 27.52 -10.98 -27.03
CA PRO A 330 26.83 -9.90 -26.31
C PRO A 330 25.87 -10.43 -25.22
N VAL A 331 25.65 -9.62 -24.18
CA VAL A 331 24.80 -9.99 -23.03
C VAL A 331 23.36 -10.15 -23.46
N MET A 332 22.82 -11.36 -23.34
CA MET A 332 21.44 -11.72 -23.72
C MET A 332 20.72 -12.36 -22.53
N PRO A 333 19.38 -12.27 -22.44
CA PRO A 333 18.61 -12.98 -21.42
C PRO A 333 18.78 -14.50 -21.54
N LEU A 334 19.04 -15.16 -20.40
CA LEU A 334 19.10 -16.61 -20.30
C LEU A 334 18.00 -17.11 -19.35
N VAL A 335 17.41 -18.25 -19.70
CA VAL A 335 16.64 -19.07 -18.76
C VAL A 335 17.56 -20.20 -18.30
N THR A 336 17.94 -20.18 -17.02
CA THR A 336 18.87 -21.16 -16.46
C THR A 336 18.13 -22.12 -15.52
N THR A 337 18.33 -23.41 -15.72
CA THR A 337 17.88 -24.47 -14.83
C THR A 337 19.06 -25.30 -14.36
N VAL A 338 19.02 -25.74 -13.10
CA VAL A 338 20.00 -26.66 -12.53
C VAL A 338 19.26 -27.94 -12.20
N SER A 339 19.79 -29.07 -12.66
CA SER A 339 19.20 -30.39 -12.44
C SER A 339 20.27 -31.41 -12.06
N GLY A 340 19.92 -32.45 -11.31
CA GLY A 340 20.85 -33.46 -10.81
C GLY A 340 21.04 -33.41 -9.29
N ALA A 341 21.67 -34.45 -8.73
CA ALA A 341 22.12 -34.48 -7.34
C ALA A 341 23.53 -33.87 -7.23
N THR A 342 23.96 -33.45 -6.05
CA THR A 342 25.16 -32.61 -5.79
C THR A 342 26.41 -32.92 -6.64
N ASP A 343 26.79 -34.19 -6.84
CA ASP A 343 28.01 -34.57 -7.59
C ASP A 343 27.79 -34.74 -9.11
N ALA A 344 26.54 -34.65 -9.57
CA ALA A 344 26.11 -34.80 -10.96
C ALA A 344 25.21 -33.64 -11.41
N GLU A 345 25.31 -32.48 -10.74
CA GLU A 345 24.56 -31.30 -11.14
C GLU A 345 24.96 -30.87 -12.55
N VAL A 346 23.98 -30.42 -13.32
CA VAL A 346 24.15 -29.89 -14.67
C VAL A 346 23.35 -28.60 -14.76
N THR A 347 24.01 -27.54 -15.21
CA THR A 347 23.38 -26.26 -15.53
C THR A 347 23.01 -26.27 -17.01
N THR A 348 21.73 -26.09 -17.30
CA THR A 348 21.25 -25.85 -18.67
C THR A 348 20.81 -24.39 -18.76
N ALA A 349 21.33 -23.64 -19.73
CA ALA A 349 20.88 -22.29 -20.03
C ALA A 349 20.37 -22.20 -21.46
N SER A 350 19.17 -21.66 -21.63
CA SER A 350 18.54 -21.46 -22.93
C SER A 350 18.38 -19.98 -23.23
N ALA A 351 18.66 -19.59 -24.46
CA ALA A 351 18.53 -18.22 -24.95
C ALA A 351 18.04 -18.19 -26.39
N ASN A 352 17.23 -17.19 -26.74
CA ASN A 352 16.93 -16.85 -28.13
C ASN A 352 17.93 -15.78 -28.57
N LEU A 353 18.64 -16.02 -29.67
CA LEU A 353 19.75 -15.18 -30.12
C LEU A 353 19.36 -14.33 -31.33
N PRO A 354 19.67 -13.02 -31.34
CA PRO A 354 19.50 -12.19 -32.53
C PRO A 354 20.33 -12.70 -33.72
N PRO A 355 20.16 -12.17 -34.95
CA PRO A 355 21.05 -12.51 -36.05
C PRO A 355 22.45 -11.98 -35.68
N LEU A 356 23.34 -12.91 -35.37
CA LEU A 356 24.70 -12.67 -34.92
C LEU A 356 25.64 -13.51 -35.77
N GLU A 357 26.84 -13.00 -36.02
CA GLU A 357 27.91 -13.80 -36.62
C GLU A 357 28.42 -14.85 -35.64
N SER A 358 28.52 -14.48 -34.36
CA SER A 358 28.96 -15.37 -33.29
C SER A 358 28.44 -14.91 -31.92
N VAL A 359 28.38 -15.83 -30.95
CA VAL A 359 28.18 -15.52 -29.53
C VAL A 359 29.26 -16.20 -28.71
N SER A 360 29.84 -15.50 -27.73
CA SER A 360 30.71 -16.12 -26.74
C SER A 360 29.90 -16.52 -25.52
N VAL A 361 30.10 -17.76 -25.07
CA VAL A 361 29.52 -18.32 -23.86
C VAL A 361 30.63 -18.42 -22.81
N THR A 362 30.43 -17.82 -21.64
CA THR A 362 31.32 -17.95 -20.48
C THR A 362 30.58 -18.52 -19.29
N TRP A 363 31.31 -19.19 -18.38
CA TRP A 363 30.70 -19.66 -17.14
C TRP A 363 31.64 -19.66 -15.94
N ALA A 364 31.07 -19.45 -14.75
CA ALA A 364 31.78 -19.45 -13.47
C ALA A 364 31.04 -20.31 -12.43
N GLU A 365 31.68 -20.60 -11.29
CA GLU A 365 30.97 -21.14 -10.13
C GLU A 365 29.91 -20.15 -9.65
N SER A 366 28.69 -20.64 -9.45
CA SER A 366 27.59 -19.82 -8.96
C SER A 366 27.80 -19.49 -7.48
N LEU A 367 28.40 -18.32 -7.19
CA LEU A 367 28.35 -17.73 -5.86
C LEU A 367 26.94 -17.15 -5.67
N ALA A 368 26.22 -17.62 -4.67
CA ALA A 368 24.93 -17.01 -4.31
C ALA A 368 25.19 -15.52 -3.99
N ALA A 369 24.51 -14.62 -4.72
CA ALA A 369 24.51 -13.21 -4.35
C ALA A 369 24.07 -13.12 -2.87
N PRO A 370 24.79 -12.37 -2.02
CA PRO A 370 24.36 -12.20 -0.64
C PRO A 370 22.98 -11.57 -0.68
N GLU A 371 22.01 -12.27 -0.10
CA GLU A 371 20.65 -11.77 0.15
C GLU A 371 20.78 -10.35 0.72
N GLU A 372 20.09 -9.37 0.12
CA GLU A 372 20.17 -8.00 0.60
C GLU A 372 19.51 -7.97 1.98
N ILE A 373 20.30 -8.14 3.04
CA ILE A 373 19.81 -8.24 4.41
C ILE A 373 19.08 -6.95 4.74
N VAL A 374 17.75 -7.00 4.71
CA VAL A 374 16.91 -5.88 5.10
C VAL A 374 17.14 -5.63 6.59
N ARG A 375 17.66 -4.45 6.92
CA ARG A 375 17.95 -4.08 8.31
C ARG A 375 16.94 -3.06 8.79
N VAL A 376 16.05 -3.50 9.66
CA VAL A 376 15.02 -2.65 10.27
C VAL A 376 15.27 -2.50 11.76
N SER A 377 15.28 -1.26 12.26
CA SER A 377 15.15 -0.97 13.69
C SER A 377 13.69 -0.60 13.97
N ALA A 378 13.14 -1.02 15.09
CA ALA A 378 11.78 -0.66 15.50
C ALA A 378 11.78 -0.09 16.92
N GLU A 379 11.04 1.01 17.10
CA GLU A 379 10.71 1.54 18.42
C GLU A 379 9.19 1.45 18.64
N SER A 380 8.77 0.74 19.69
CA SER A 380 7.35 0.52 19.99
C SER A 380 6.90 1.29 21.23
N PHE A 381 5.78 2.00 21.11
CA PHE A 381 5.14 2.73 22.20
C PHE A 381 3.74 2.13 22.39
N GLN A 382 3.53 1.42 23.50
CA GLN A 382 2.30 0.67 23.76
C GLN A 382 1.53 1.33 24.90
N ILE A 383 0.40 1.94 24.58
CA ILE A 383 -0.46 2.65 25.51
C ILE A 383 -1.63 1.73 25.82
N LEU A 384 -1.71 1.26 27.07
CA LEU A 384 -2.77 0.36 27.51
C LEU A 384 -3.66 1.07 28.53
N ARG A 385 -4.94 1.19 28.20
CA ARG A 385 -5.95 1.80 29.08
C ARG A 385 -6.93 0.75 29.56
N LEU A 386 -7.02 0.60 30.88
CA LEU A 386 -8.02 -0.25 31.50
C LEU A 386 -9.35 0.50 31.63
N SER A 387 -10.43 -0.15 31.26
CA SER A 387 -11.80 0.32 31.46
C SER A 387 -12.65 -0.83 31.99
N GLU A 388 -13.88 -0.56 32.42
CA GLU A 388 -14.79 -1.60 32.90
C GLU A 388 -15.02 -2.67 31.83
N GLY A 389 -14.42 -3.85 32.02
CA GLY A 389 -14.62 -5.03 31.17
C GLY A 389 -13.75 -5.10 29.92
N VAL A 390 -12.96 -4.06 29.63
CA VAL A 390 -12.16 -3.98 28.41
C VAL A 390 -10.81 -3.32 28.68
N LEU A 391 -9.76 -3.90 28.11
CA LEU A 391 -8.43 -3.31 28.02
C LEU A 391 -8.20 -2.88 26.59
N ARG A 392 -7.99 -1.59 26.37
CA ARG A 392 -7.69 -1.02 25.05
C ARG A 392 -6.20 -0.78 24.92
N SER A 393 -5.61 -1.23 23.83
CA SER A 393 -4.20 -1.03 23.52
C SER A 393 -4.07 -0.23 22.23
N GLN A 394 -3.34 0.87 22.29
CA GLN A 394 -2.89 1.62 21.12
C GLN A 394 -1.38 1.46 21.02
N VAL A 395 -0.92 0.86 19.93
CA VAL A 395 0.50 0.52 19.71
C VAL A 395 1.03 1.33 18.55
N HIS A 396 1.94 2.24 18.82
CA HIS A 396 2.69 2.98 17.81
C HIS A 396 4.03 2.31 17.57
N VAL A 397 4.29 1.86 16.36
CA VAL A 397 5.58 1.28 15.95
C VAL A 397 6.24 2.22 14.96
N ARG A 398 7.42 2.73 15.33
CA ARG A 398 8.27 3.55 14.48
C ARG A 398 9.39 2.71 13.93
N TYR A 399 9.31 2.39 12.65
CA TYR A 399 10.34 1.67 11.93
C TYR A 399 11.36 2.63 11.32
N GLN A 400 12.61 2.20 11.32
CA GLN A 400 13.70 2.77 10.54
C GLN A 400 14.32 1.67 9.68
N ILE A 401 14.06 1.71 8.38
CA ILE A 401 14.61 0.80 7.37
C ILE A 401 15.97 1.36 6.98
N LEU A 402 17.05 0.75 7.48
CA LEU A 402 18.43 1.20 7.33
C LEU A 402 19.10 0.67 6.06
N ARG A 403 18.66 -0.48 5.56
CA ARG A 403 19.18 -1.13 4.35
C ARG A 403 18.08 -1.99 3.73
N GLY A 404 18.01 -1.96 2.40
CA GLY A 404 16.99 -2.65 1.63
C GLY A 404 15.63 -1.93 1.67
N LYS A 405 14.64 -2.57 1.07
CA LYS A 405 13.27 -2.09 0.98
C LYS A 405 12.31 -3.06 1.67
N VAL A 406 11.21 -2.53 2.22
CA VAL A 406 10.18 -3.35 2.87
C VAL A 406 8.85 -3.18 2.15
N LYS A 407 8.24 -4.30 1.74
CA LYS A 407 6.86 -4.35 1.24
C LYS A 407 5.87 -4.96 2.24
N GLU A 408 6.38 -5.71 3.22
CA GLU A 408 5.56 -6.38 4.23
C GLU A 408 6.16 -6.20 5.63
N LEU A 409 5.32 -5.83 6.59
CA LEU A 409 5.70 -5.70 8.00
C LEU A 409 4.95 -6.77 8.82
N ALA A 410 5.70 -7.62 9.53
CA ALA A 410 5.15 -8.66 10.39
C ALA A 410 5.28 -8.26 11.87
N LEU A 411 4.17 -8.40 12.61
CA LEU A 411 4.12 -8.18 14.06
C LEU A 411 3.43 -9.35 14.75
N GLN A 412 4.00 -9.85 15.83
CA GLN A 412 3.34 -10.75 16.76
C GLN A 412 2.29 -9.97 17.55
N VAL A 413 1.09 -10.54 17.63
CA VAL A 413 -0.04 -9.97 18.36
C VAL A 413 -0.51 -10.96 19.44
N PRO A 414 -0.99 -10.49 20.61
CA PRO A 414 -1.50 -11.35 21.68
C PRO A 414 -2.69 -12.21 21.24
N ASP A 415 -2.80 -13.44 21.74
CA ASP A 415 -3.88 -14.37 21.37
C ASP A 415 -5.26 -13.93 21.89
N ASP A 416 -5.28 -13.26 23.04
CA ASP A 416 -6.46 -12.81 23.77
C ASP A 416 -6.94 -11.40 23.40
N ALA A 417 -6.24 -10.73 22.47
CA ALA A 417 -6.58 -9.39 21.99
C ALA A 417 -7.15 -9.41 20.56
N VAL A 418 -8.22 -8.67 20.33
CA VAL A 418 -8.80 -8.45 19.01
C VAL A 418 -8.17 -7.21 18.40
N LEU A 419 -7.39 -7.38 17.33
CA LEU A 419 -6.92 -6.30 16.47
C LEU A 419 -8.07 -5.85 15.57
N TYR A 420 -8.52 -4.60 15.72
CA TYR A 420 -9.66 -4.08 14.95
C TYR A 420 -9.29 -2.93 14.01
N LYS A 421 -8.10 -2.35 14.16
CA LYS A 421 -7.64 -1.27 13.29
C LYS A 421 -6.12 -1.25 13.16
N VAL A 422 -5.68 -1.04 11.93
CA VAL A 422 -4.27 -0.81 11.57
C VAL A 422 -4.22 0.45 10.72
N THR A 423 -3.32 1.38 11.02
CA THR A 423 -3.18 2.66 10.32
C THR A 423 -1.71 2.92 10.01
N GLY A 424 -1.43 3.35 8.78
CA GLY A 424 -0.09 3.65 8.28
C GLY A 424 -0.19 4.15 6.84
N ASP A 425 0.84 4.85 6.37
CA ASP A 425 0.86 5.40 5.01
C ASP A 425 1.00 4.30 3.96
N GLY A 426 0.24 4.36 2.88
CA GLY A 426 0.36 3.40 1.77
C GLY A 426 0.06 1.93 2.11
N ILE A 427 -0.70 1.63 3.16
CA ILE A 427 -1.16 0.26 3.45
C ILE A 427 -2.12 -0.21 2.34
N GLU A 428 -1.83 -1.37 1.74
CA GLU A 428 -2.67 -2.04 0.76
C GLU A 428 -3.66 -3.00 1.44
N ASP A 429 -3.16 -3.87 2.33
CA ASP A 429 -3.95 -4.86 3.05
C ASP A 429 -3.27 -5.23 4.39
N TRP A 430 -4.02 -5.80 5.33
CA TRP A 430 -3.44 -6.45 6.51
C TRP A 430 -4.24 -7.69 6.90
N ARG A 431 -3.53 -8.75 7.31
CA ARG A 431 -4.15 -10.04 7.66
C ARG A 431 -3.58 -10.61 8.94
N THR A 432 -4.45 -11.16 9.78
CA THR A 432 -4.06 -11.92 10.96
C THR A 432 -3.93 -13.39 10.62
N PHE A 433 -2.85 -14.01 11.10
CA PHE A 433 -2.56 -15.42 10.97
C PHE A 433 -2.61 -16.05 12.35
N ALA A 434 -3.32 -17.18 12.45
CA ALA A 434 -3.36 -17.98 13.66
C ALA A 434 -1.95 -18.52 13.99
N PRO A 435 -1.68 -18.90 15.26
CA PRO A 435 -0.44 -19.58 15.62
C PRO A 435 -0.27 -20.86 14.78
N GLU A 436 0.95 -21.12 14.31
CA GLU A 436 1.29 -22.32 13.54
C GLU A 436 2.59 -22.95 14.08
N GLY A 437 2.49 -24.12 14.70
CA GLY A 437 3.63 -24.75 15.39
C GLY A 437 4.16 -23.87 16.52
N ASP A 438 5.44 -23.52 16.46
CA ASP A 438 6.10 -22.61 17.42
C ASP A 438 5.95 -21.12 17.03
N ALA A 439 5.38 -20.80 15.86
CA ALA A 439 5.19 -19.42 15.43
C ALA A 439 4.00 -18.77 16.15
N PRO A 440 4.18 -17.61 16.79
CA PRO A 440 3.11 -16.95 17.50
C PRO A 440 2.07 -16.38 16.52
N ARG A 441 0.86 -16.10 17.02
CA ARG A 441 -0.14 -15.35 16.28
C ARG A 441 0.47 -14.03 15.78
N GLN A 442 0.28 -13.74 14.50
CA GLN A 442 0.90 -12.57 13.86
C GLN A 442 -0.09 -11.82 12.98
N VAL A 443 0.15 -10.53 12.81
CA VAL A 443 -0.42 -9.72 11.74
C VAL A 443 0.67 -9.42 10.71
N ARG A 444 0.33 -9.54 9.42
CA ARG A 444 1.17 -9.04 8.34
C ARG A 444 0.47 -7.88 7.67
N VAL A 445 1.19 -6.78 7.52
CA VAL A 445 0.73 -5.54 6.88
C VAL A 445 1.46 -5.41 5.55
N THR A 446 0.72 -5.44 4.45
CA THR A 446 1.22 -5.32 3.09
C THR A 446 1.10 -3.86 2.63
N LEU A 447 2.19 -3.34 2.06
CA LEU A 447 2.30 -1.96 1.59
C LEU A 447 2.16 -1.93 0.06
N GLY A 448 1.40 -0.97 -0.46
CA GLY A 448 1.13 -0.84 -1.90
C GLY A 448 2.37 -0.48 -2.72
N GLN A 449 3.40 0.08 -2.07
CA GLN A 449 4.71 0.37 -2.63
C GLN A 449 5.78 -0.02 -1.61
N GLU A 450 6.95 -0.42 -2.10
CA GLU A 450 8.12 -0.67 -1.28
C GLU A 450 8.55 0.59 -0.53
N GLN A 451 8.81 0.46 0.77
CA GLN A 451 9.22 1.58 1.63
C GLN A 451 10.70 1.50 2.01
N GLU A 452 11.31 2.67 2.19
CA GLU A 452 12.66 2.88 2.72
C GLU A 452 12.62 3.99 3.78
N GLY A 453 13.64 4.04 4.65
CA GLY A 453 13.74 5.08 5.67
C GLY A 453 12.73 4.93 6.81
N ALA A 454 12.14 6.03 7.25
CA ALA A 454 11.26 6.06 8.41
C ALA A 454 9.81 5.68 8.03
N TYR A 455 9.20 4.79 8.79
CA TYR A 455 7.81 4.37 8.57
C TYR A 455 7.06 4.21 9.91
N ASN A 456 5.87 4.79 10.01
CA ASN A 456 5.06 4.75 11.23
C ASN A 456 3.83 3.88 11.03
N LEU A 457 3.61 2.95 11.97
CA LEU A 457 2.47 2.06 12.00
C LEU A 457 1.74 2.20 13.34
N VAL A 458 0.41 2.23 13.32
CA VAL A 458 -0.43 2.27 14.52
C VAL A 458 -1.40 1.09 14.49
N LEU A 459 -1.43 0.34 15.59
CA LEU A 459 -2.37 -0.76 15.80
C LEU A 459 -3.28 -0.45 16.98
N GLU A 460 -4.57 -0.74 16.85
CA GLU A 460 -5.54 -0.63 17.94
C GLU A 460 -6.15 -2.01 18.23
N LEU A 461 -6.02 -2.46 19.47
CA LEU A 461 -6.47 -3.76 19.95
C LEU A 461 -7.38 -3.61 21.18
N GLU A 462 -8.31 -4.54 21.36
CA GLU A 462 -9.09 -4.67 22.59
C GLU A 462 -9.00 -6.10 23.14
N ALA A 463 -8.86 -6.23 24.46
CA ALA A 463 -8.96 -7.51 25.15
C ALA A 463 -10.10 -7.44 26.19
N VAL A 464 -10.88 -8.53 26.29
CA VAL A 464 -11.92 -8.66 27.31
C VAL A 464 -11.26 -9.02 28.63
N VAL A 465 -11.56 -8.25 29.68
CA VAL A 465 -10.91 -8.39 30.99
C VAL A 465 -11.93 -8.41 32.11
N SER A 466 -11.58 -9.06 33.22
CA SER A 466 -12.42 -9.07 34.42
C SER A 466 -12.48 -7.68 35.06
N GLN A 467 -13.63 -7.33 35.65
CA GLN A 467 -13.82 -6.10 36.42
C GLN A 467 -13.60 -6.31 37.92
N LYS A 468 -13.43 -7.56 38.35
CA LYS A 468 -13.32 -7.91 39.76
C LYS A 468 -11.95 -7.48 40.29
N GLU A 469 -11.95 -6.68 41.34
CA GLU A 469 -10.73 -6.32 42.06
C GLU A 469 -9.92 -7.56 42.46
N GLY A 470 -8.61 -7.49 42.25
CA GLY A 470 -7.66 -8.59 42.46
C GLY A 470 -7.61 -9.61 41.32
N SER A 471 -8.42 -9.49 40.27
CA SER A 471 -8.33 -10.43 39.14
C SER A 471 -7.00 -10.29 38.40
N PRO A 472 -6.30 -11.40 38.08
CA PRO A 472 -5.08 -11.38 37.27
C PRO A 472 -5.33 -10.74 35.91
N LEU A 473 -4.39 -9.90 35.48
CA LEU A 473 -4.44 -9.18 34.22
C LEU A 473 -3.10 -9.34 33.49
N PRO A 474 -2.97 -10.29 32.54
CA PRO A 474 -1.83 -10.30 31.64
C PRO A 474 -1.87 -9.02 30.78
N ILE A 475 -0.71 -8.41 30.55
CA ILE A 475 -0.59 -7.22 29.71
C ILE A 475 -0.34 -7.68 28.25
N PRO A 476 -1.29 -7.45 27.32
CA PRO A 476 -1.22 -7.93 25.95
C PRO A 476 -0.29 -7.02 25.11
N LEU A 477 0.96 -7.45 24.94
CA LEU A 477 2.01 -6.69 24.25
C LEU A 477 2.20 -7.16 22.80
N VAL A 478 2.36 -6.20 21.88
CA VAL A 478 2.67 -6.43 20.46
C VAL A 478 4.18 -6.38 20.25
N ARG A 479 4.71 -7.22 19.36
CA ARG A 479 6.14 -7.30 19.05
C ARG A 479 6.40 -7.27 17.54
N PRO A 480 7.25 -6.38 17.00
CA PRO A 480 7.74 -6.45 15.62
C PRO A 480 8.66 -7.68 15.40
N LEU A 481 8.40 -8.50 14.36
CA LEU A 481 9.10 -9.79 14.16
C LEU A 481 10.38 -9.71 13.33
N SER A 482 10.61 -8.64 12.58
CA SER A 482 11.75 -8.51 11.63
C SER A 482 12.74 -7.41 12.00
N ALA A 483 12.67 -6.87 13.22
CA ALA A 483 13.56 -5.81 13.66
C ALA A 483 14.84 -6.38 14.31
N PHE A 484 16.01 -6.01 13.80
CA PHE A 484 17.29 -6.42 14.41
C PHE A 484 17.58 -5.68 15.72
N ARG A 485 16.96 -4.51 15.90
CA ARG A 485 16.97 -3.71 17.12
C ARG A 485 15.54 -3.33 17.47
N GLU A 486 15.17 -3.66 18.70
CA GLU A 486 13.87 -3.32 19.27
C GLU A 486 14.09 -2.54 20.57
N THR A 487 13.38 -1.43 20.71
CA THR A 487 13.26 -0.68 21.98
C THR A 487 11.84 -0.19 22.13
N GLY A 488 11.41 0.15 23.33
CA GLY A 488 10.07 0.69 23.47
C GLY A 488 9.69 1.11 24.87
N VAL A 489 8.49 1.69 24.97
CA VAL A 489 7.86 2.11 26.22
C VAL A 489 6.45 1.53 26.30
N ILE A 490 6.14 0.92 27.44
CA ILE A 490 4.80 0.45 27.80
C ILE A 490 4.24 1.46 28.81
N ALA A 491 3.11 2.06 28.51
CA ALA A 491 2.42 3.01 29.36
C ALA A 491 1.06 2.46 29.77
N LEU A 492 0.80 2.38 31.07
CA LEU A 492 -0.47 1.94 31.66
C LEU A 492 -1.25 3.16 32.14
N LEU A 493 -2.52 3.23 31.75
CA LEU A 493 -3.45 4.31 32.09
C LEU A 493 -4.68 3.75 32.80
N ASP A 494 -4.92 4.21 34.03
CA ASP A 494 -6.09 3.83 34.80
C ASP A 494 -7.39 4.39 34.18
N GLY A 495 -8.47 3.61 34.30
CA GLY A 495 -9.83 4.02 33.97
C GLY A 495 -10.50 4.79 35.10
N ASP A 496 -11.81 5.06 34.95
CA ASP A 496 -12.56 5.83 35.94
C ASP A 496 -12.83 5.06 37.24
N LYS A 497 -13.17 3.77 37.14
CA LYS A 497 -13.51 2.92 38.29
C LYS A 497 -12.51 1.77 38.52
N VAL A 498 -11.71 1.45 37.51
CA VAL A 498 -10.77 0.34 37.53
C VAL A 498 -9.40 0.80 37.06
N GLY A 499 -8.34 0.29 37.66
CA GLY A 499 -6.96 0.67 37.41
C GLY A 499 -6.02 -0.50 37.56
N PHE A 500 -4.75 -0.29 37.25
CA PHE A 500 -3.72 -1.32 37.36
C PHE A 500 -3.09 -1.32 38.75
N SER A 501 -2.96 -2.49 39.37
CA SER A 501 -1.97 -2.65 40.45
C SER A 501 -0.57 -2.36 39.90
N PRO A 502 0.43 -2.08 40.76
CA PRO A 502 1.82 -2.07 40.33
C PRO A 502 2.13 -3.32 39.52
N ALA A 503 2.58 -3.14 38.28
CA ALA A 503 2.83 -4.26 37.38
C ALA A 503 4.06 -5.05 37.86
N GLU A 504 3.92 -6.37 37.90
CA GLU A 504 5.04 -7.28 38.14
C GLU A 504 5.87 -7.41 36.88
N GLN A 505 7.15 -7.12 37.00
CA GLN A 505 8.06 -6.99 35.88
C GLN A 505 9.46 -7.51 36.27
N THR A 506 10.13 -8.22 35.37
CA THR A 506 11.47 -8.79 35.60
C THR A 506 12.57 -8.19 34.72
N THR A 507 12.21 -7.56 33.58
CA THR A 507 13.17 -7.15 32.54
C THR A 507 13.04 -5.69 32.11
N TYR A 508 12.14 -4.92 32.71
CA TYR A 508 11.82 -3.55 32.35
C TYR A 508 12.44 -2.53 33.30
N THR A 509 12.74 -1.34 32.79
CA THR A 509 13.14 -0.19 33.61
C THR A 509 11.94 0.72 33.83
N THR A 510 11.60 1.03 35.09
CA THR A 510 10.54 2.01 35.39
C THR A 510 10.99 3.40 34.94
N VAL A 511 10.11 4.09 34.21
CA VAL A 511 10.34 5.44 33.67
C VAL A 511 9.12 6.32 33.95
N GLY A 512 9.24 7.64 33.71
CA GLY A 512 8.11 8.56 33.75
C GLY A 512 7.39 8.67 32.39
N GLN A 513 6.30 9.43 32.36
CA GLN A 513 5.54 9.74 31.15
C GLN A 513 6.37 10.52 30.10
N ASP A 514 7.45 11.17 30.51
CA ASP A 514 8.40 11.88 29.67
C ASP A 514 9.16 10.97 28.70
N ALA A 515 9.21 9.65 28.98
CA ALA A 515 9.77 8.66 28.06
C ALA A 515 8.92 8.46 26.78
N LEU A 516 7.65 8.89 26.77
CA LEU A 516 6.82 8.87 25.57
C LEU A 516 7.14 10.09 24.67
N PRO A 517 7.19 9.92 23.34
CA PRO A 517 7.28 11.01 22.37
C PRO A 517 6.20 12.08 22.57
N SER A 518 6.51 13.33 22.24
CA SER A 518 5.61 14.46 22.50
C SER A 518 4.29 14.36 21.75
N ASP A 519 4.31 13.88 20.51
CA ASP A 519 3.12 13.66 19.68
C ASP A 519 2.19 12.61 20.30
N ILE A 520 2.73 11.51 20.81
CA ILE A 520 1.95 10.48 21.52
C ILE A 520 1.41 11.05 22.83
N ARG A 521 2.25 11.75 23.60
CA ARG A 521 1.90 12.31 24.91
C ARG A 521 0.79 13.34 24.83
N GLN A 522 0.76 14.16 23.77
CA GLN A 522 -0.27 15.16 23.52
C GLN A 522 -1.62 14.55 23.13
N GLY A 523 -1.62 13.31 22.59
CA GLY A 523 -2.84 12.59 22.24
C GLY A 523 -3.50 11.83 23.39
N LEU A 524 -2.89 11.78 24.57
CA LEU A 524 -3.44 11.06 25.72
C LEU A 524 -4.60 11.84 26.36
N ASP A 525 -5.71 11.15 26.63
CA ASP A 525 -6.87 11.69 27.34
C ASP A 525 -6.75 11.60 28.87
N ARG A 526 -5.71 10.92 29.37
CA ARG A 526 -5.41 10.72 30.80
C ARG A 526 -3.91 10.70 31.08
N SER A 527 -3.56 10.91 32.35
CA SER A 527 -2.18 10.76 32.83
C SER A 527 -1.76 9.30 32.85
N VAL A 528 -0.50 9.05 32.52
CA VAL A 528 0.11 7.72 32.64
C VAL A 528 0.35 7.40 34.10
N THR A 529 -0.16 6.27 34.59
CA THR A 529 0.00 5.84 36.00
C THR A 529 1.25 5.02 36.20
N GLN A 530 1.65 4.22 35.21
CA GLN A 530 2.89 3.45 35.22
C GLN A 530 3.52 3.44 33.83
N ALA A 531 4.85 3.60 33.74
CA ALA A 531 5.57 3.50 32.48
C ALA A 531 6.85 2.67 32.61
N PHE A 532 7.12 1.87 31.59
CA PHE A 532 8.19 0.88 31.58
C PHE A 532 8.93 0.92 30.25
N LYS A 533 10.25 1.04 30.28
CA LYS A 533 11.11 0.97 29.10
C LYS A 533 11.69 -0.43 28.93
N HIS A 534 11.74 -0.93 27.70
CA HIS A 534 12.45 -2.15 27.32
C HIS A 534 13.48 -1.95 26.22
N ILE A 535 14.45 -2.87 26.20
CA ILE A 535 15.43 -3.06 25.14
C ILE A 535 15.36 -4.53 24.73
N GLY A 536 15.16 -4.78 23.44
CA GLY A 536 14.84 -6.09 22.91
C GLY A 536 13.36 -6.45 23.05
N GLU A 537 13.09 -7.74 22.91
CA GLU A 537 11.73 -8.30 22.96
C GLU A 537 11.00 -7.92 24.25
N PRO A 538 9.76 -7.39 24.18
CA PRO A 538 8.95 -7.13 25.36
C PRO A 538 8.61 -8.45 26.06
N GLY A 539 9.21 -8.69 27.22
CA GLY A 539 8.93 -9.84 28.07
C GLY A 539 7.51 -9.84 28.65
N LYS A 540 7.10 -10.95 29.27
CA LYS A 540 5.77 -11.06 29.88
C LYS A 540 5.62 -10.06 31.03
N MET A 541 4.52 -9.31 31.03
CA MET A 541 4.14 -8.39 32.10
C MET A 541 2.75 -8.76 32.63
N LYS A 542 2.57 -8.65 33.95
CA LYS A 542 1.31 -8.95 34.62
C LYS A 542 0.97 -7.86 35.62
N ALA A 543 -0.31 -7.58 35.76
CA ALA A 543 -0.87 -6.76 36.82
C ALA A 543 -2.10 -7.45 37.39
N THR A 544 -2.79 -6.78 38.31
CA THR A 544 -4.14 -7.14 38.74
C THR A 544 -5.04 -5.92 38.60
N VAL A 545 -6.34 -6.17 38.47
CA VAL A 545 -7.35 -5.11 38.46
C VAL A 545 -7.51 -4.55 39.87
N THR A 546 -7.45 -3.23 40.00
CA THR A 546 -7.65 -2.51 41.27
C THR A 546 -8.81 -1.55 41.14
N ALA A 547 -9.52 -1.27 42.24
CA ALA A 547 -10.54 -0.23 42.24
C ALA A 547 -9.86 1.15 42.26
N VAL A 548 -10.14 1.98 41.25
CA VAL A 548 -9.74 3.38 41.28
C VAL A 548 -10.72 4.09 42.20
N LYS A 549 -10.26 4.45 43.40
CA LYS A 549 -11.07 5.27 44.31
C LYS A 549 -11.17 6.67 43.72
N THR A 550 -12.30 6.98 43.09
CA THR A 550 -12.69 8.37 42.82
C THR A 550 -12.57 9.12 44.14
N ARG A 551 -11.68 10.12 44.23
CA ARG A 551 -11.64 10.99 45.41
C ARG A 551 -13.03 11.61 45.55
N GLU A 552 -13.68 11.40 46.68
CA GLU A 552 -14.93 12.11 46.99
C GLU A 552 -14.66 13.61 46.85
N VAL A 553 -15.55 14.29 46.12
CA VAL A 553 -15.46 15.73 45.95
C VAL A 553 -16.05 16.37 47.19
N LEU A 554 -15.18 16.96 48.01
CA LEU A 554 -15.57 17.60 49.27
C LEU A 554 -15.67 19.11 49.04
N TYR A 555 -16.73 19.73 49.56
CA TYR A 555 -16.98 21.16 49.43
C TYR A 555 -17.07 21.83 50.80
N ASP A 556 -16.53 23.04 50.92
CA ASP A 556 -17.00 24.02 51.91
C ASP A 556 -17.76 25.12 51.18
N ALA A 557 -18.86 25.59 51.76
CA ALA A 557 -19.69 26.64 51.18
C ALA A 557 -19.83 27.82 52.13
N ARG A 558 -19.59 29.02 51.60
CA ARG A 558 -19.86 30.28 52.29
C ARG A 558 -20.87 31.11 51.51
N THR A 559 -22.04 31.33 52.10
CA THR A 559 -23.13 32.08 51.46
C THR A 559 -23.29 33.47 52.08
N GLN A 560 -23.33 34.48 51.24
CA GLN A 560 -23.57 35.86 51.63
C GLN A 560 -24.79 36.37 50.87
N ALA A 561 -25.90 36.57 51.59
CA ALA A 561 -27.19 36.87 51.00
C ALA A 561 -27.77 38.19 51.53
N LEU A 562 -28.41 38.95 50.63
CA LEU A 562 -29.23 40.10 50.96
C LEU A 562 -30.67 39.79 50.54
N TYR A 563 -31.59 39.78 51.51
CA TYR A 563 -33.02 39.61 51.29
C TYR A 563 -33.70 40.98 51.32
N SER A 564 -34.54 41.26 50.34
CA SER A 564 -35.35 42.47 50.25
C SER A 564 -36.81 42.09 50.32
N VAL A 565 -37.45 42.42 51.44
CA VAL A 565 -38.88 42.22 51.66
C VAL A 565 -39.65 43.32 50.92
N LYS A 566 -40.51 42.92 50.00
CA LYS A 566 -41.37 43.79 49.20
C LYS A 566 -42.84 43.46 49.46
N GLU A 567 -43.76 44.27 48.95
CA GLU A 567 -45.17 43.91 49.05
C GLU A 567 -45.45 42.61 48.27
N GLY A 568 -45.75 41.54 49.00
CA GLY A 568 -46.15 40.25 48.43
C GLY A 568 -45.02 39.36 47.90
N ALA A 569 -43.75 39.75 48.05
CA ALA A 569 -42.61 38.94 47.63
C ALA A 569 -41.36 39.22 48.46
N VAL A 570 -40.44 38.25 48.48
CA VAL A 570 -39.08 38.43 48.98
C VAL A 570 -38.12 38.14 47.84
N VAL A 571 -37.33 39.14 47.47
CA VAL A 571 -36.26 38.97 46.48
C VAL A 571 -34.93 38.85 47.21
N ALA A 572 -34.13 37.87 46.84
CA ALA A 572 -32.82 37.63 47.44
C ALA A 572 -31.73 37.63 46.37
N SER A 573 -30.63 38.32 46.68
CA SER A 573 -29.38 38.25 45.90
C SER A 573 -28.28 37.68 46.79
N ALA A 574 -27.66 36.59 46.34
CA ALA A 574 -26.67 35.85 47.09
C ALA A 574 -25.38 35.65 46.28
N THR A 575 -24.26 35.59 46.99
CA THR A 575 -22.99 35.07 46.47
C THR A 575 -22.60 33.87 47.32
N ILE A 576 -22.38 32.74 46.65
CA ILE A 576 -21.99 31.48 47.26
C ILE A 576 -20.57 31.19 46.81
N GLN A 577 -19.62 31.20 47.73
CA GLN A 577 -18.24 30.77 47.49
C GLN A 577 -18.14 29.30 47.87
N VAL A 578 -17.92 28.44 46.88
CA VAL A 578 -17.75 27.00 47.08
C VAL A 578 -16.26 26.66 46.93
N GLU A 579 -15.64 26.20 48.00
CA GLU A 579 -14.24 25.75 47.99
C GLU A 579 -14.19 24.24 47.79
N VAL A 580 -13.59 23.80 46.68
CA VAL A 580 -13.38 22.38 46.37
C VAL A 580 -12.14 21.88 47.12
N LYS A 581 -12.35 21.21 48.26
CA LYS A 581 -11.26 20.70 49.13
C LYS A 581 -10.56 19.46 48.57
N SER A 582 -11.28 18.65 47.81
CA SER A 582 -10.79 17.39 47.25
C SER A 582 -11.44 17.16 45.88
N GLY A 583 -10.67 16.63 44.93
CA GLY A 583 -11.15 16.31 43.59
C GLY A 583 -11.34 17.54 42.69
N LYS A 584 -12.14 17.35 41.62
CA LYS A 584 -12.59 18.40 40.70
C LYS A 584 -14.09 18.26 40.50
N SER A 585 -14.80 19.38 40.33
CA SER A 585 -16.25 19.39 40.18
C SER A 585 -16.68 19.87 38.80
N GLU A 586 -17.41 19.02 38.07
CA GLU A 586 -18.11 19.38 36.81
C GLU A 586 -19.58 19.72 37.05
N ARG A 587 -20.07 19.51 38.28
CA ARG A 587 -21.47 19.61 38.65
C ARG A 587 -21.61 20.09 40.08
N LEU A 588 -22.38 21.16 40.27
CA LEU A 588 -22.83 21.64 41.57
C LEU A 588 -24.36 21.58 41.64
N VAL A 589 -24.92 21.19 42.79
CA VAL A 589 -26.37 21.19 43.00
C VAL A 589 -26.72 22.07 44.19
N LEU A 590 -27.53 23.10 43.95
CA LEU A 590 -28.10 23.94 45.00
C LEU A 590 -29.48 23.40 45.40
N SER A 591 -29.83 23.44 46.68
CA SER A 591 -31.14 23.00 47.17
C SER A 591 -31.92 24.15 47.80
N PHE A 592 -33.19 24.29 47.42
CA PHE A 592 -34.09 25.35 47.84
C PHE A 592 -35.44 24.78 48.33
N PRO A 593 -36.19 25.51 49.18
CA PRO A 593 -37.61 25.25 49.38
C PRO A 593 -38.37 25.23 48.05
N GLU A 594 -39.46 24.45 47.97
CA GLU A 594 -40.23 24.28 46.72
C GLU A 594 -40.86 25.58 46.22
N GLU A 595 -41.12 26.54 47.11
CA GLU A 595 -41.78 27.82 46.83
C GLU A 595 -40.86 28.87 46.19
N VAL A 596 -39.55 28.60 46.09
CA VAL A 596 -38.57 29.55 45.56
C VAL A 596 -38.54 29.51 44.03
N THR A 597 -38.54 30.66 43.37
CA THR A 597 -38.27 30.80 41.93
C THR A 597 -36.87 31.36 41.72
N ILE A 598 -36.05 30.69 40.90
CA ILE A 598 -34.70 31.16 40.58
C ILE A 598 -34.79 32.17 39.44
N LEU A 599 -34.36 33.41 39.68
CA LEU A 599 -34.40 34.50 38.71
C LEU A 599 -33.13 34.54 37.85
N GLY A 600 -31.97 34.29 38.45
CA GLY A 600 -30.68 34.43 37.79
C GLY A 600 -29.60 33.59 38.46
N VAL A 601 -28.71 33.00 37.64
CA VAL A 601 -27.51 32.32 38.13
C VAL A 601 -26.35 32.60 37.17
N ILE A 602 -25.22 33.01 37.74
CA ILE A 602 -23.94 33.22 37.06
C ILE A 602 -22.88 32.45 37.85
N ALA A 603 -22.05 31.69 37.14
CA ALA A 603 -20.94 30.92 37.71
C ALA A 603 -19.83 30.75 36.64
N PRO A 604 -18.57 30.53 37.02
CA PRO A 604 -17.49 30.30 36.06
C PRO A 604 -17.74 29.03 35.23
N SER A 605 -17.39 29.09 33.94
CA SER A 605 -17.54 27.97 32.99
C SER A 605 -18.93 27.33 32.96
N LEU A 606 -20.01 28.03 33.31
CA LEU A 606 -21.36 27.46 33.36
C LEU A 606 -21.88 27.11 31.96
N ALA A 607 -22.10 25.82 31.71
CA ALA A 607 -22.54 25.30 30.41
C ALA A 607 -24.05 25.03 30.37
N LYS A 608 -24.62 24.46 31.45
CA LYS A 608 -26.06 24.19 31.58
C LYS A 608 -26.52 24.46 33.00
N LYS A 609 -27.78 24.87 33.14
CA LYS A 609 -28.46 25.05 34.43
C LYS A 609 -29.93 24.68 34.33
N GLY A 610 -30.53 24.20 35.42
CA GLY A 610 -31.96 23.87 35.45
C GLY A 610 -32.43 23.29 36.78
N ASP A 611 -33.74 23.30 36.99
CA ASP A 611 -34.36 22.67 38.16
C ASP A 611 -34.19 21.15 38.13
N LEU A 612 -34.02 20.54 39.31
CA LEU A 612 -34.04 19.11 39.54
C LEU A 612 -35.21 18.76 40.48
N PRO A 613 -35.95 17.68 40.20
CA PRO A 613 -37.06 17.25 41.06
C PRO A 613 -36.56 16.73 42.41
N ALA A 614 -37.43 16.78 43.42
CA ALA A 614 -37.14 16.22 44.75
C ALA A 614 -36.80 14.73 44.66
N GLY A 615 -35.83 14.27 45.47
CA GLY A 615 -35.41 12.87 45.53
C GLY A 615 -34.33 12.45 44.53
N GLU A 616 -33.99 13.28 43.54
CA GLU A 616 -32.78 13.10 42.74
C GLU A 616 -31.55 13.68 43.45
N ALA A 617 -30.36 13.15 43.16
CA ALA A 617 -29.07 13.72 43.58
C ALA A 617 -28.94 14.12 45.08
N GLY A 618 -29.60 13.40 45.98
CA GLY A 618 -29.54 13.67 47.43
C GLY A 618 -30.36 14.87 47.91
N ILE A 619 -31.27 15.40 47.08
CA ILE A 619 -32.16 16.51 47.45
C ILE A 619 -33.14 16.05 48.56
N PRO A 620 -33.22 16.76 49.71
CA PRO A 620 -34.16 16.42 50.78
C PRO A 620 -35.63 16.48 50.33
N LYS A 621 -36.50 15.64 50.93
CA LYS A 621 -37.96 15.70 50.69
C LYS A 621 -38.52 17.09 51.06
N GLY A 622 -39.41 17.63 50.24
CA GLY A 622 -40.01 18.96 50.42
C GLY A 622 -39.10 20.11 49.97
N ARG A 623 -38.07 19.82 49.18
CA ARG A 623 -37.16 20.79 48.55
C ARG A 623 -36.98 20.44 47.09
N LYS A 624 -36.62 21.43 46.29
CA LYS A 624 -36.17 21.23 44.91
C LYS A 624 -34.66 21.47 44.79
N GLY A 625 -34.07 20.89 43.75
CA GLY A 625 -32.68 21.13 43.39
C GLY A 625 -32.56 22.10 42.22
N TYR A 626 -31.39 22.69 42.06
CA TYR A 626 -31.00 23.46 40.89
C TYR A 626 -29.58 23.04 40.49
N GLU A 627 -29.47 22.36 39.36
CA GLU A 627 -28.20 21.85 38.83
C GLU A 627 -27.44 22.96 38.11
N LEU A 628 -26.14 23.04 38.36
CA LEU A 628 -25.17 23.80 37.60
C LEU A 628 -24.16 22.82 37.01
N ARG A 629 -24.10 22.72 35.68
CA ARG A 629 -23.09 21.92 34.97
C ARG A 629 -22.07 22.84 34.31
N PHE A 630 -20.81 22.56 34.56
CA PHE A 630 -19.70 23.32 34.01
C PHE A 630 -19.18 22.70 32.71
N ALA A 631 -18.59 23.52 31.84
CA ALA A 631 -17.98 23.09 30.58
C ALA A 631 -16.68 22.29 30.77
N GLN A 632 -16.09 22.39 31.97
CA GLN A 632 -14.86 21.72 32.37
C GLN A 632 -14.89 21.48 33.89
N ALA A 633 -14.12 20.51 34.37
CA ALA A 633 -13.98 20.24 35.80
C ALA A 633 -13.24 21.38 36.51
N LEU A 634 -13.88 22.00 37.50
CA LEU A 634 -13.32 23.11 38.28
C LEU A 634 -12.66 22.63 39.57
N GLU A 635 -11.55 23.28 39.94
CA GLU A 635 -10.82 23.09 41.20
C GLU A 635 -10.63 24.44 41.92
N GLY A 636 -10.40 24.42 43.23
CA GLY A 636 -10.29 25.64 44.03
C GLY A 636 -11.64 26.30 44.32
N THR A 637 -11.68 27.62 44.32
CA THR A 637 -12.89 28.40 44.67
C THR A 637 -13.78 28.65 43.45
N ILE A 638 -15.04 28.21 43.55
CA ILE A 638 -16.11 28.46 42.57
C ILE A 638 -17.04 29.52 43.17
N GLU A 639 -17.11 30.70 42.55
CA GLU A 639 -18.02 31.77 42.96
C GLU A 639 -19.32 31.72 42.15
N VAL A 640 -20.44 31.54 42.84
CA VAL A 640 -21.78 31.50 42.25
C VAL A 640 -22.56 32.74 42.68
N HIS A 641 -22.97 33.56 41.72
CA HIS A 641 -23.91 34.65 41.95
C HIS A 641 -25.32 34.18 41.61
N LEU A 642 -26.23 34.39 42.56
CA LEU A 642 -27.57 33.81 42.54
C LEU A 642 -28.59 34.90 42.87
N GLU A 643 -29.66 34.95 42.09
CA GLU A 643 -30.85 35.76 42.35
C GLU A 643 -32.09 34.87 42.36
N PHE A 644 -32.92 35.02 43.38
CA PHE A 644 -34.11 34.21 43.55
C PHE A 644 -35.20 34.98 44.29
N GLU A 645 -36.43 34.51 44.14
CA GLU A 645 -37.61 35.13 44.72
C GLU A 645 -38.48 34.09 45.42
N LEU A 646 -39.08 34.48 46.53
CA LEU A 646 -40.16 33.76 47.19
C LEU A 646 -41.43 34.62 47.11
N VAL A 647 -42.49 34.03 46.56
CA VAL A 647 -43.84 34.63 46.57
C VAL A 647 -44.70 33.83 47.55
N PRO A 648 -45.04 34.37 48.73
CA PRO A 648 -45.88 33.68 49.70
C PRO A 648 -47.27 33.38 49.12
N LYS A 649 -47.81 32.18 49.41
CA LYS A 649 -49.14 31.74 48.91
C LYS A 649 -50.31 32.56 49.48
N THR A 650 -50.11 33.25 50.59
CA THR A 650 -51.10 34.10 51.26
C THR A 650 -50.39 35.31 51.87
N LYS A 651 -51.04 36.49 51.87
CA LYS A 651 -50.57 37.65 52.66
C LYS A 651 -50.59 37.24 54.13
N ALA A 652 -49.43 36.89 54.67
CA ALA A 652 -49.26 36.43 56.04
C ALA A 652 -48.58 37.52 56.88
N ALA A 653 -49.00 37.65 58.13
CA ALA A 653 -48.33 38.50 59.13
C ALA A 653 -46.99 37.92 59.61
N SER A 654 -46.63 36.73 59.13
CA SER A 654 -45.37 36.04 59.40
C SER A 654 -44.79 35.49 58.10
N LEU A 655 -43.50 35.68 57.88
CA LEU A 655 -42.79 35.32 56.65
C LEU A 655 -41.52 34.54 56.95
N LYS A 656 -41.46 33.27 56.51
CA LYS A 656 -40.26 32.46 56.59
C LYS A 656 -39.33 32.74 55.42
N LEU A 657 -38.10 33.17 55.69
CA LEU A 657 -37.10 33.37 54.65
C LEU A 657 -36.58 32.03 54.11
N PRO A 658 -36.40 31.91 52.78
CA PRO A 658 -35.90 30.70 52.15
C PRO A 658 -34.38 30.54 52.30
N ASP A 659 -33.92 29.39 52.79
CA ASP A 659 -32.51 29.01 52.82
C ASP A 659 -32.04 28.45 51.46
N VAL A 660 -30.78 28.70 51.10
CA VAL A 660 -30.09 28.01 50.00
C VAL A 660 -29.05 27.07 50.59
N ARG A 661 -28.96 25.85 50.06
CA ARG A 661 -27.96 24.87 50.47
C ARG A 661 -27.10 24.40 49.30
N VAL A 662 -25.81 24.22 49.54
CA VAL A 662 -24.91 23.53 48.60
C VAL A 662 -24.90 22.03 48.93
N LEU A 663 -25.47 21.19 48.05
CA LEU A 663 -25.50 19.75 48.30
C LEU A 663 -24.09 19.15 48.26
N GLY A 664 -23.76 18.36 49.29
CA GLY A 664 -22.44 17.76 49.47
C GLY A 664 -21.43 18.64 50.20
N ALA A 665 -21.80 19.86 50.63
CA ALA A 665 -20.93 20.68 51.46
C ALA A 665 -20.78 20.09 52.87
N GLU A 666 -19.53 19.94 53.33
CA GLU A 666 -19.19 19.49 54.68
C GLU A 666 -19.42 20.60 55.71
N VAL A 667 -19.04 21.82 55.35
CA VAL A 667 -19.26 23.03 56.14
C VAL A 667 -20.06 24.02 55.31
N GLU A 668 -21.14 24.52 55.90
CA GLU A 668 -21.94 25.58 55.30
C GLU A 668 -22.17 26.70 56.32
N GLU A 669 -21.58 27.87 56.02
CA GLU A 669 -21.66 29.06 56.85
C GLU A 669 -22.02 30.30 56.02
N GLY A 670 -22.39 31.39 56.68
CA GLY A 670 -22.80 32.56 55.92
C GLY A 670 -23.26 33.76 56.72
N ALA A 671 -23.65 34.79 55.97
CA ALA A 671 -24.19 36.04 56.49
C ALA A 671 -25.43 36.47 55.69
N ILE A 672 -26.40 37.03 56.41
CA ILE A 672 -27.71 37.42 55.89
C ILE A 672 -27.96 38.87 56.27
N GLY A 673 -28.20 39.72 55.27
CA GLY A 673 -28.75 41.06 55.45
C GLY A 673 -30.22 41.08 55.02
N ILE A 674 -31.03 41.88 55.71
CA ILE A 674 -32.46 42.02 55.41
C ILE A 674 -32.78 43.49 55.25
N THR A 675 -33.37 43.85 54.12
CA THR A 675 -33.93 45.18 53.82
C THR A 675 -35.43 45.05 53.60
N ALA A 676 -36.14 46.17 53.64
CA ALA A 676 -37.56 46.22 53.33
C ALA A 676 -37.90 47.44 52.47
N GLU A 677 -38.94 47.32 51.65
CA GLU A 677 -39.49 48.45 50.91
C GLU A 677 -40.07 49.50 51.86
N THR A 678 -40.06 50.77 51.44
CA THR A 678 -40.59 51.87 52.24
C THR A 678 -42.05 51.61 52.62
N GLY A 679 -42.35 51.65 53.92
CA GLY A 679 -43.68 51.36 54.46
C GLY A 679 -43.87 49.94 54.98
N ILE A 680 -42.86 49.07 54.86
CA ILE A 680 -42.85 47.73 55.46
C ILE A 680 -41.97 47.75 56.71
N GLU A 681 -42.54 47.38 57.86
CA GLU A 681 -41.81 47.12 59.09
C GLU A 681 -41.45 45.64 59.17
N VAL A 682 -40.20 45.33 59.53
CA VAL A 682 -39.69 43.97 59.63
C VAL A 682 -39.20 43.70 61.04
N THR A 683 -39.81 42.73 61.71
CA THR A 683 -39.48 42.35 63.09
C THR A 683 -39.23 40.86 63.19
N PRO A 684 -38.08 40.39 63.69
CA PRO A 684 -37.82 38.95 63.76
C PRO A 684 -38.75 38.26 64.75
N ALA A 685 -39.47 37.24 64.30
CA ALA A 685 -40.33 36.39 65.13
C ALA A 685 -39.53 35.21 65.73
N THR A 686 -38.87 34.43 64.87
CA THR A 686 -38.14 33.22 65.28
C THR A 686 -36.85 33.08 64.48
N ALA A 687 -35.72 32.78 65.15
CA ALA A 687 -34.44 32.56 64.51
C ALA A 687 -33.80 31.25 65.03
N THR A 688 -33.46 30.34 64.12
CA THR A 688 -32.86 29.04 64.40
C THR A 688 -31.49 28.94 63.71
N ASP A 689 -30.47 28.53 64.47
CA ASP A 689 -29.06 28.43 64.01
C ASP A 689 -28.51 29.74 63.41
N LEU A 690 -29.07 30.88 63.84
CA LEU A 690 -28.66 32.22 63.45
C LEU A 690 -28.22 33.03 64.67
N ARG A 691 -27.14 33.76 64.50
CA ARG A 691 -26.67 34.78 65.44
C ARG A 691 -26.94 36.16 64.85
N ARG A 692 -27.71 36.98 65.55
CA ARG A 692 -27.90 38.40 65.19
C ARG A 692 -26.59 39.16 65.38
N VAL A 693 -26.27 40.03 64.43
CA VAL A 693 -25.06 40.86 64.43
C VAL A 693 -25.41 42.30 64.08
N ASP A 694 -24.54 43.23 64.46
CA ASP A 694 -24.67 44.62 64.03
C ASP A 694 -24.41 44.73 62.52
N ILE A 695 -25.08 45.69 61.87
CA ILE A 695 -24.97 45.88 60.41
C ILE A 695 -23.51 46.12 60.01
N GLY A 696 -22.71 46.80 60.84
CA GLY A 696 -21.29 47.05 60.61
C GLY A 696 -20.42 45.79 60.55
N GLU A 697 -20.85 44.70 61.21
CA GLU A 697 -20.16 43.41 61.24
C GLU A 697 -20.48 42.53 60.02
N LEU A 698 -21.50 42.89 59.24
CA LEU A 698 -21.83 42.14 58.03
C LEU A 698 -20.69 42.24 56.99
N PRO A 699 -20.42 41.15 56.25
CA PRO A 699 -19.44 41.15 55.16
C PRO A 699 -19.69 42.29 54.18
N SER A 700 -18.61 42.86 53.64
CA SER A 700 -18.69 43.99 52.72
C SER A 700 -19.52 43.66 51.46
N ALA A 701 -19.51 42.42 50.99
CA ALA A 701 -20.31 41.97 49.85
C ALA A 701 -21.82 41.90 50.13
N VAL A 702 -22.26 41.82 51.39
CA VAL A 702 -23.68 41.98 51.75
C VAL A 702 -24.02 43.47 51.83
N ARG A 703 -23.20 44.26 52.53
CA ARG A 703 -23.44 45.70 52.70
C ARG A 703 -23.45 46.49 51.39
N LYS A 704 -22.54 46.16 50.47
CA LYS A 704 -22.43 46.83 49.16
C LYS A 704 -23.49 46.40 48.15
N ARG A 705 -24.30 45.37 48.47
CA ARG A 705 -25.33 44.83 47.59
C ARG A 705 -26.67 45.56 47.72
N VAL A 706 -26.78 46.46 48.69
CA VAL A 706 -27.91 47.39 48.81
C VAL A 706 -27.98 48.28 47.58
N VAL A 707 -29.17 48.35 46.97
CA VAL A 707 -29.47 49.22 45.82
C VAL A 707 -30.61 50.16 46.21
N GLY A 708 -30.60 51.39 45.69
CA GLY A 708 -31.74 52.32 45.84
C GLY A 708 -31.82 53.06 47.18
N GLY A 709 -30.74 53.13 47.96
CA GLY A 709 -30.68 53.93 49.20
C GLY A 709 -31.46 53.34 50.38
N VAL A 710 -31.78 52.05 50.36
CA VAL A 710 -32.52 51.36 51.42
C VAL A 710 -31.56 50.78 52.45
N ASP A 711 -31.70 51.10 53.73
CA ASP A 711 -30.82 50.56 54.77
C ASP A 711 -31.09 49.07 55.08
N ILE A 712 -30.04 48.34 55.48
CA ILE A 712 -30.17 47.00 56.06
C ILE A 712 -30.78 47.16 57.45
N LEU A 713 -31.94 46.53 57.68
CA LEU A 713 -32.69 46.59 58.93
C LEU A 713 -32.22 45.53 59.93
N LEU A 714 -31.89 44.33 59.44
CA LEU A 714 -31.44 43.21 60.27
C LEU A 714 -30.22 42.53 59.66
N GLY A 715 -29.28 42.11 60.51
CA GLY A 715 -28.09 41.36 60.15
C GLY A 715 -27.96 40.06 60.94
N TYR A 716 -27.64 38.97 60.26
CA TYR A 716 -27.41 37.66 60.87
C TYR A 716 -26.18 36.96 60.29
N THR A 717 -25.57 36.08 61.09
CA THR A 717 -24.53 35.14 60.67
C THR A 717 -24.90 33.73 61.12
N TYR A 718 -24.54 32.70 60.36
CA TYR A 718 -24.69 31.30 60.76
C TYR A 718 -23.40 30.54 60.48
N SER A 719 -23.13 29.51 61.29
CA SER A 719 -21.97 28.61 61.14
C SER A 719 -22.37 27.17 60.78
N ARG A 720 -23.67 26.90 60.67
CA ARG A 720 -24.23 25.62 60.22
C ARG A 720 -25.50 25.86 59.43
N ALA A 721 -25.70 25.04 58.40
CA ALA A 721 -26.99 24.90 57.73
C ALA A 721 -27.67 23.56 58.14
N PRO A 722 -29.01 23.47 58.12
CA PRO A 722 -29.95 24.56 57.87
C PRO A 722 -29.97 25.64 58.93
N TRP A 723 -30.34 26.83 58.52
CA TRP A 723 -30.83 27.89 59.39
C TRP A 723 -32.30 28.18 59.06
N GLY A 724 -32.99 28.86 59.97
CA GLY A 724 -34.36 29.31 59.75
C GLY A 724 -34.57 30.71 60.32
N LEU A 725 -35.19 31.59 59.54
CA LEU A 725 -35.61 32.91 60.00
C LEU A 725 -37.06 33.16 59.62
N GLU A 726 -37.84 33.57 60.60
CA GLU A 726 -39.22 34.00 60.47
C GLU A 726 -39.33 35.47 60.89
N LEU A 727 -39.91 36.29 60.02
CA LEU A 727 -40.07 37.74 60.13
C LEU A 727 -41.53 38.14 60.30
#